data_AF-A0A7W8CDI5-F1
#
_entry.id   AF-A0A7W8CDI5-F1
#
_cell.length_a   1.000
_cell.length_b   1.000
_cell.length_c   1.000
_cell.angle_alpha   90.00
_cell.angle_beta   90.00
_cell.angle_gamma   90.00
#
_symmetry.space_group_name_H-M   'P 1'
#
loop_
_entity.id
_entity.type
_entity.pdbx_description
1 polymer ?
#
loop_
_entity_poly.entity_id
_entity_poly.type
_entity_poly.pdbx_seq_one_letter_code
_entity_poly.pdbx_strand_id
1 'polypeptide(L)'
;MTIRHVRWPSRSPRRQSRTTGVRRAMGVLAVLVALVVLGVGAAGTAAAHPTLLFTDPAADTAVPIAPQAITLMFNEPVTIGADAVVLLDKDGATVPIGVATTARGAQVVTARPSAPLPPGSYTVRWRATGTDGDLVEEEFRFGVGYALTAAASGTNAASIAWLSAGLRWLLFGGFAIAFGGLIAQRFTSSARAENPRLPATRSWTIGALLVALAAVAGLGAEMVAEAGRVNVLWRGGSGVILSVEAAGLLAALAVVGVRRRAWALLPLLVVVGAEGWRSHAHTVAGVWGALLTGVHLGAAAIWVGALVATTLTALAWRREPAALRWVLSGYMRLAVWTFAVVIATGVVSALVLLPLSEVFSTDYGRVLVVKLVLVAVATTLALTARRIQRNEARISKVPSVIRAEGITLVAVLALSATLVSTTPARGAVQPAPPEPKGPVLPLGTLAGQIGVAVAASDGQLVVRLSAPHRGDFYAAQPDRHYTLSGRYGRPDGADAALPFRGCGQGCFVATAAWGAGDNVLSLAAGADDARGAPVSLLVPWPTRPGAEDLARAVAATGAAGQITVYESVTSDSASGAGAPTPLELSAEFFVSQQPYAAGSAPQAVRVSSGSGATRLALGYPAASISMLLTLDKAGRITDETLTDPSHLVTRRIVYPDHD
;
A
#
# COMPACT_ATOMS: atom_id res chain seq x y z
N MET A 1 -9.62 -59.64 -50.19
CA MET A 1 -9.50 -59.13 -48.81
C MET A 1 -8.01 -58.93 -48.55
N THR A 2 -7.51 -57.71 -48.76
CA THR A 2 -6.06 -57.43 -48.83
C THR A 2 -5.73 -56.43 -47.73
N ILE A 3 -5.16 -56.90 -46.63
CA ILE A 3 -4.75 -56.09 -45.48
C ILE A 3 -3.49 -55.32 -45.89
N ARG A 4 -3.65 -54.05 -46.30
CA ARG A 4 -2.53 -53.12 -46.46
C ARG A 4 -2.00 -52.73 -45.08
N HIS A 5 -0.95 -53.41 -44.63
CA HIS A 5 -0.11 -52.94 -43.53
C HIS A 5 0.51 -51.59 -43.92
N VAL A 6 0.05 -50.52 -43.25
CA VAL A 6 0.71 -49.22 -43.30
C VAL A 6 2.04 -49.37 -42.56
N ARG A 7 3.14 -49.52 -43.32
CA ARG A 7 4.51 -49.48 -42.79
C ARG A 7 4.86 -48.04 -42.47
N TRP A 8 5.08 -47.77 -41.19
CA TRP A 8 5.79 -46.58 -40.74
C TRP A 8 7.25 -46.65 -41.21
N PRO A 9 7.84 -45.56 -41.73
CA PRO A 9 9.28 -45.55 -41.99
C PRO A 9 10.03 -45.65 -40.65
N SER A 10 10.77 -46.75 -40.47
CA SER A 10 11.73 -46.91 -39.40
C SER A 10 12.85 -45.88 -39.58
N ARG A 11 12.74 -44.74 -38.88
CA ARG A 11 13.88 -43.82 -38.77
C ARG A 11 14.99 -44.53 -38.00
N SER A 12 16.14 -44.70 -38.65
CA SER A 12 17.37 -45.20 -38.05
C SER A 12 17.79 -44.34 -36.84
N PRO A 13 18.40 -44.93 -35.80
CA PRO A 13 18.80 -44.20 -34.62
C PRO A 13 20.10 -43.43 -34.91
N ARG A 14 20.01 -42.21 -35.44
CA ARG A 14 21.10 -41.21 -35.30
C ARG A 14 21.14 -40.75 -33.84
N ARG A 15 21.78 -41.57 -33.00
CA ARG A 15 21.92 -41.40 -31.55
C ARG A 15 23.34 -40.90 -31.24
N GLN A 16 23.73 -39.73 -31.72
CA GLN A 16 24.97 -39.05 -31.29
C GLN A 16 24.95 -37.59 -31.79
N SER A 17 24.55 -36.66 -30.91
CA SER A 17 24.86 -35.20 -30.93
C SER A 17 23.90 -34.36 -30.07
N ARG A 18 22.75 -34.91 -29.64
CA ARG A 18 21.73 -34.13 -28.92
C ARG A 18 22.03 -33.81 -27.46
N THR A 19 22.97 -34.50 -26.80
CA THR A 19 23.30 -34.30 -25.38
C THR A 19 24.21 -33.11 -25.13
N THR A 20 25.03 -32.71 -26.10
CA THR A 20 25.94 -31.55 -26.00
C THR A 20 25.20 -30.22 -26.18
N GLY A 21 24.16 -30.18 -27.04
CA GLY A 21 23.31 -28.99 -27.22
C GLY A 21 22.49 -28.62 -25.98
N VAL A 22 21.95 -29.62 -25.26
CA VAL A 22 21.18 -29.40 -24.03
C VAL A 22 22.07 -28.90 -22.87
N ARG A 23 23.29 -29.43 -22.75
CA ARG A 23 24.27 -28.97 -21.74
C ARG A 23 24.75 -27.54 -22.01
N ARG A 24 25.01 -27.19 -23.27
CA ARG A 24 25.38 -25.81 -23.66
C ARG A 24 24.23 -24.82 -23.44
N ALA A 25 22.99 -25.20 -23.77
CA ALA A 25 21.81 -24.37 -23.53
C ALA A 25 21.54 -24.14 -22.02
N MET A 26 21.74 -25.16 -21.17
CA MET A 26 21.64 -25.00 -19.72
C MET A 26 22.73 -24.09 -19.14
N GLY A 27 23.95 -24.14 -19.68
CA GLY A 27 25.04 -23.24 -19.28
C GLY A 27 24.75 -21.78 -19.61
N VAL A 28 24.20 -21.51 -20.80
CA VAL A 28 23.80 -20.14 -21.21
C VAL A 28 22.65 -19.61 -20.34
N LEU A 29 21.66 -20.44 -20.03
CA LEU A 29 20.56 -20.06 -19.13
C LEU A 29 21.06 -19.74 -17.72
N ALA A 30 21.99 -20.53 -17.18
CA ALA A 30 22.57 -20.30 -15.86
C ALA A 30 23.38 -18.99 -15.79
N VAL A 31 24.14 -18.67 -16.85
CA VAL A 31 24.90 -17.42 -16.94
C VAL A 31 23.98 -16.21 -17.07
N LEU A 32 22.90 -16.30 -17.86
CA LEU A 32 21.90 -15.24 -17.98
C LEU A 32 21.17 -14.99 -16.65
N VAL A 33 20.81 -16.05 -15.92
CA VAL A 33 20.23 -15.94 -14.57
C VAL A 33 21.21 -15.27 -13.61
N ALA A 34 22.49 -15.68 -13.62
CA ALA A 34 23.51 -15.09 -12.76
C ALA A 34 23.75 -13.59 -13.06
N LEU A 35 23.79 -13.21 -14.33
CA LEU A 35 23.95 -11.81 -14.75
C LEU A 35 22.74 -10.93 -14.35
N VAL A 36 21.53 -11.47 -14.45
CA VAL A 36 20.31 -10.78 -13.97
C VAL A 36 20.31 -10.64 -12.45
N VAL A 37 20.71 -11.68 -11.71
CA VAL A 37 20.81 -11.64 -10.24
C VAL A 37 21.88 -10.64 -9.77
N LEU A 38 23.02 -10.56 -10.46
CA LEU A 38 24.11 -9.61 -10.15
C LEU A 38 23.77 -8.16 -10.50
N GLY A 39 22.89 -7.91 -11.47
CA GLY A 39 22.50 -6.56 -11.91
C GLY A 39 21.45 -5.86 -11.04
N VAL A 40 20.75 -6.58 -10.15
CA VAL A 40 19.57 -6.06 -9.42
C VAL A 40 19.86 -5.75 -7.94
N GLY A 41 21.10 -5.93 -7.48
CA GLY A 41 21.50 -5.71 -6.07
C GLY A 41 21.46 -4.26 -5.55
N ALA A 42 20.89 -3.31 -6.30
CA ALA A 42 20.75 -1.90 -5.91
C ALA A 42 19.29 -1.40 -5.96
N ALA A 43 18.30 -2.27 -6.16
CA ALA A 43 16.89 -1.87 -6.20
C ALA A 43 16.34 -1.71 -4.77
N GLY A 44 15.91 -0.50 -4.43
CA GLY A 44 15.13 -0.24 -3.21
C GLY A 44 13.74 -0.88 -3.31
N THR A 45 13.11 -1.09 -2.15
CA THR A 45 11.70 -1.46 -2.06
C THR A 45 10.85 -0.34 -2.68
N ALA A 46 10.13 -0.60 -3.76
CA ALA A 46 9.18 0.36 -4.31
C ALA A 46 7.77 -0.27 -4.38
N ALA A 47 6.80 0.48 -3.84
CA ALA A 47 5.41 0.10 -3.83
C ALA A 47 4.82 0.23 -5.24
N ALA A 48 4.22 -0.85 -5.74
CA ALA A 48 3.70 -0.92 -7.10
C ALA A 48 2.18 -0.74 -7.20
N HIS A 49 1.55 -0.30 -6.11
CA HIS A 49 0.18 0.24 -6.10
C HIS A 49 0.23 1.73 -5.78
N PRO A 50 -0.77 2.51 -6.21
CA PRO A 50 -0.88 3.92 -5.84
C PRO A 50 -1.02 4.00 -4.33
N THR A 51 0.06 4.42 -3.68
CA THR A 51 0.17 4.49 -2.24
C THR A 51 -0.12 5.92 -1.83
N LEU A 52 -1.10 6.06 -0.94
CA LEU A 52 -1.43 7.33 -0.33
C LEU A 52 -0.28 7.75 0.60
N LEU A 53 0.46 8.79 0.21
CA LEU A 53 1.58 9.35 0.96
C LEU A 53 1.12 10.33 2.04
N PHE A 54 0.10 11.11 1.73
CA PHE A 54 -0.37 12.19 2.58
C PHE A 54 -1.86 12.44 2.37
N THR A 55 -2.53 12.81 3.45
CA THR A 55 -3.90 13.32 3.42
C THR A 55 -4.01 14.63 4.18
N ASP A 56 -4.85 15.52 3.69
CA ASP A 56 -5.31 16.70 4.41
C ASP A 56 -6.84 16.74 4.34
N PRO A 57 -7.57 16.57 5.45
CA PRO A 57 -7.08 16.31 6.80
C PRO A 57 -6.23 15.04 6.93
N ALA A 58 -5.28 15.07 7.85
CA ALA A 58 -4.46 13.91 8.16
C ALA A 58 -5.34 12.73 8.64
N ALA A 59 -5.04 11.54 8.11
CA ALA A 59 -5.78 10.33 8.42
C ALA A 59 -5.76 10.03 9.93
N ASP A 60 -6.93 9.66 10.44
CA ASP A 60 -7.18 9.33 11.83
C ASP A 60 -6.81 10.45 12.82
N THR A 61 -6.89 11.71 12.34
CA THR A 61 -6.70 12.91 13.17
C THR A 61 -7.98 13.75 13.26
N ALA A 62 -7.98 14.73 14.17
CA ALA A 62 -9.02 15.73 14.25
C ALA A 62 -8.48 17.11 13.86
N VAL A 63 -9.24 17.83 13.04
CA VAL A 63 -8.98 19.22 12.66
C VAL A 63 -9.90 20.15 13.45
N PRO A 64 -9.40 21.32 13.89
CA PRO A 64 -10.17 22.23 14.74
C PRO A 64 -11.26 22.99 13.97
N ILE A 65 -11.09 23.11 12.65
CA ILE A 65 -12.00 23.80 11.74
C ILE A 65 -12.32 22.84 10.60
N ALA A 66 -13.56 22.87 10.11
CA ALA A 66 -13.98 22.12 8.95
C ALA A 66 -13.03 22.38 7.76
N PRO A 67 -12.44 21.33 7.16
CA PRO A 67 -11.54 21.52 6.03
C PRO A 67 -12.33 22.04 4.83
N GLN A 68 -11.74 23.00 4.10
CA GLN A 68 -12.34 23.50 2.85
C GLN A 68 -12.18 22.51 1.69
N ALA A 69 -11.25 21.56 1.82
CA ALA A 69 -10.98 20.53 0.85
C ALA A 69 -10.45 19.27 1.55
N ILE A 70 -10.70 18.13 0.93
CA ILE A 70 -10.05 16.86 1.24
C ILE A 70 -9.03 16.61 0.14
N THR A 71 -7.76 16.54 0.51
CA THR A 71 -6.64 16.36 -0.40
C THR A 71 -5.93 15.04 -0.11
N LEU A 72 -5.65 14.29 -1.16
CA LEU A 72 -4.97 13.00 -1.17
C LEU A 72 -3.73 13.11 -2.07
N MET A 73 -2.55 12.76 -1.57
CA MET A 73 -1.32 12.75 -2.35
C MET A 73 -0.79 11.33 -2.50
N PHE A 74 -0.46 10.95 -3.72
CA PHE A 74 0.00 9.61 -4.06
C PHE A 74 1.48 9.62 -4.45
N ASN A 75 2.15 8.47 -4.31
CA ASN A 75 3.53 8.27 -4.76
C ASN A 75 3.69 8.22 -6.28
N GLU A 76 2.59 8.07 -7.02
CA GLU A 76 2.55 8.02 -8.47
C GLU A 76 1.29 8.73 -9.03
N PRO A 77 1.27 9.09 -10.33
CA PRO A 77 0.07 9.62 -10.98
C PRO A 77 -1.11 8.65 -10.92
N VAL A 78 -2.30 9.13 -10.56
CA VAL A 78 -3.52 8.32 -10.49
C VAL A 78 -4.60 8.77 -11.46
N THR A 79 -5.41 7.82 -11.90
CA THR A 79 -6.65 8.06 -12.63
C THR A 79 -7.82 7.99 -11.66
N ILE A 80 -8.67 9.03 -11.64
CA ILE A 80 -9.77 9.15 -10.68
C ILE A 80 -11.13 9.24 -11.36
N GLY A 81 -12.13 8.71 -10.66
CA GLY A 81 -13.52 8.73 -11.09
C GLY A 81 -14.47 9.74 -10.46
N ALA A 82 -15.74 9.66 -10.83
CA ALA A 82 -16.78 10.55 -10.30
C ALA A 82 -16.93 10.45 -8.77
N ASP A 83 -16.91 9.22 -8.23
CA ASP A 83 -16.88 9.00 -6.77
C ASP A 83 -15.48 8.63 -6.28
N ALA A 84 -14.44 9.29 -6.79
CA ALA A 84 -13.06 9.08 -6.33
C ALA A 84 -12.85 9.45 -4.85
N VAL A 85 -13.66 10.37 -4.34
CA VAL A 85 -13.71 10.75 -2.93
C VAL A 85 -15.17 10.80 -2.52
N VAL A 86 -15.55 9.92 -1.61
CA VAL A 86 -16.87 9.90 -0.97
C VAL A 86 -16.69 10.22 0.49
N LEU A 87 -17.39 11.26 0.94
CA LEU A 87 -17.40 11.66 2.33
C LEU A 87 -18.65 11.08 3.01
N LEU A 88 -18.46 10.38 4.13
CA LEU A 88 -19.53 9.85 4.96
C LEU A 88 -19.47 10.52 6.34
N ASP A 89 -20.63 10.74 6.96
CA ASP A 89 -20.71 11.16 8.36
C ASP A 89 -20.62 9.97 9.34
N LYS A 90 -20.80 10.27 10.63
CA LYS A 90 -20.77 9.28 11.73
C LYS A 90 -21.82 8.18 11.62
N ASP A 91 -22.93 8.42 10.93
CA ASP A 91 -24.03 7.48 10.76
C ASP A 91 -23.88 6.67 9.46
N GLY A 92 -22.79 6.89 8.72
CA GLY A 92 -22.51 6.28 7.42
C GLY A 92 -23.30 6.93 6.27
N ALA A 93 -23.93 8.07 6.50
CA ALA A 93 -24.67 8.79 5.47
C ALA A 93 -23.73 9.64 4.60
N THR A 94 -23.99 9.68 3.29
CA THR A 94 -23.16 10.44 2.35
C THR A 94 -23.32 11.95 2.54
N VAL A 95 -22.21 12.63 2.77
CA VAL A 95 -22.11 14.08 2.83
C VAL A 95 -21.84 14.64 1.43
N PRO A 96 -22.61 15.63 0.95
CA PRO A 96 -22.40 16.21 -0.36
C PRO A 96 -21.00 16.83 -0.52
N ILE A 97 -20.27 16.39 -1.54
CA ILE A 97 -18.95 16.88 -1.91
C ILE A 97 -18.91 17.18 -3.42
N GLY A 98 -18.12 18.17 -3.82
CA GLY A 98 -17.87 18.46 -5.23
C GLY A 98 -17.02 17.39 -5.89
N VAL A 99 -17.09 17.32 -7.23
CA VAL A 99 -16.33 16.37 -8.05
C VAL A 99 -14.83 16.49 -7.77
N ALA A 100 -14.17 15.37 -7.53
CA ALA A 100 -12.74 15.33 -7.29
C ALA A 100 -11.94 15.81 -8.53
N THR A 101 -10.86 16.54 -8.28
CA THR A 101 -9.98 17.09 -9.32
C THR A 101 -8.54 16.68 -9.08
N THR A 102 -7.76 16.57 -10.15
CA THR A 102 -6.35 16.20 -10.10
C THR A 102 -5.43 17.39 -10.32
N ALA A 103 -4.33 17.48 -9.58
CA ALA A 103 -3.24 18.46 -9.76
C ALA A 103 -1.87 17.76 -9.78
N ARG A 104 -0.79 18.54 -10.04
CA ARG A 104 0.61 18.07 -10.10
C ARG A 104 0.79 16.77 -10.91
N GLY A 105 0.39 16.78 -12.18
CA GLY A 105 0.53 15.60 -13.04
C GLY A 105 -0.29 14.39 -12.56
N ALA A 106 -1.44 14.64 -11.92
CA ALA A 106 -2.36 13.64 -11.37
C ALA A 106 -1.89 12.88 -10.12
N GLN A 107 -0.87 13.36 -9.41
CA GLN A 107 -0.44 12.81 -8.12
C GLN A 107 -1.23 13.34 -6.92
N VAL A 108 -1.95 14.46 -7.09
CA VAL A 108 -2.74 15.09 -6.02
C VAL A 108 -4.21 15.08 -6.41
N VAL A 109 -5.06 14.49 -5.59
CA VAL A 109 -6.51 14.43 -5.76
C VAL A 109 -7.16 15.32 -4.70
N THR A 110 -8.05 16.22 -5.11
CA THR A 110 -8.73 17.14 -4.20
C THR A 110 -10.23 17.16 -4.45
N ALA A 111 -11.02 17.02 -3.40
CA ALA A 111 -12.48 17.18 -3.42
C ALA A 111 -12.91 18.20 -2.36
N ARG A 112 -13.98 18.97 -2.60
CA ARG A 112 -14.40 20.06 -1.70
C ARG A 112 -15.81 19.83 -1.15
N PRO A 113 -16.02 19.83 0.18
CA PRO A 113 -17.37 19.77 0.75
C PRO A 113 -18.28 20.84 0.14
N SER A 114 -19.51 20.50 -0.20
CA SER A 114 -20.46 21.46 -0.81
C SER A 114 -20.97 22.50 0.19
N ALA A 115 -20.80 22.22 1.49
CA ALA A 115 -21.09 23.13 2.60
C ALA A 115 -20.06 22.90 3.72
N PRO A 116 -19.86 23.87 4.64
CA PRO A 116 -19.02 23.68 5.81
C PRO A 116 -19.46 22.45 6.61
N LEU A 117 -18.50 21.59 6.96
CA LEU A 117 -18.77 20.39 7.75
C LEU A 117 -19.09 20.77 9.20
N PRO A 118 -20.24 20.35 9.76
CA PRO A 118 -20.48 20.48 11.19
C PRO A 118 -19.40 19.75 12.02
N PRO A 119 -19.26 20.07 13.32
CA PRO A 119 -18.45 19.24 14.20
C PRO A 119 -18.90 17.78 14.12
N GLY A 120 -17.99 16.87 13.76
CA GLY A 120 -18.35 15.56 13.23
C GLY A 120 -17.17 14.59 13.14
N SER A 121 -17.39 13.29 13.31
CA SER A 121 -16.47 12.29 12.76
C SER A 121 -16.89 11.98 11.33
N TYR A 122 -15.93 12.00 10.42
CA TYR A 122 -16.15 11.76 9.00
C TYR A 122 -15.28 10.59 8.54
N THR A 123 -15.80 9.83 7.58
CA THR A 123 -15.05 8.79 6.87
C THR A 123 -14.87 9.22 5.42
N VAL A 124 -13.63 9.28 4.98
CA VAL A 124 -13.27 9.50 3.58
C VAL A 124 -13.03 8.13 2.97
N ARG A 125 -13.95 7.68 2.13
CA ARG A 125 -13.72 6.56 1.23
C ARG A 125 -13.14 7.10 -0.06
N TRP A 126 -12.01 6.57 -0.49
CA TRP A 126 -11.39 6.98 -1.73
C TRP A 126 -11.10 5.78 -2.62
N ARG A 127 -11.08 6.07 -3.92
CA ARG A 127 -10.73 5.10 -4.94
C ARG A 127 -9.94 5.75 -6.06
N ALA A 128 -8.88 5.09 -6.47
CA ALA A 128 -7.99 5.58 -7.50
C ALA A 128 -7.36 4.42 -8.27
N THR A 129 -7.24 4.57 -9.58
CA THR A 129 -6.58 3.61 -10.46
C THR A 129 -5.13 4.04 -10.70
N GLY A 130 -4.17 3.19 -10.32
CA GLY A 130 -2.73 3.44 -10.43
C GLY A 130 -2.20 3.50 -11.85
N THR A 131 -0.90 3.73 -12.02
CA THR A 131 -0.26 3.67 -13.35
C THR A 131 -0.21 2.25 -13.89
N ASP A 132 -0.10 1.28 -12.97
CA ASP A 132 -0.27 -0.15 -13.20
C ASP A 132 -1.71 -0.51 -13.57
N GLY A 133 -2.66 0.42 -13.47
CA GLY A 133 -4.07 0.30 -13.78
C GLY A 133 -4.88 -0.55 -12.80
N ASP A 134 -4.36 -0.84 -11.61
CA ASP A 134 -5.11 -1.51 -10.57
C ASP A 134 -5.92 -0.48 -9.78
N LEU A 135 -7.19 -0.81 -9.53
CA LEU A 135 -8.08 -0.01 -8.72
C LEU A 135 -7.78 -0.28 -7.25
N VAL A 136 -7.37 0.77 -6.54
CA VAL A 136 -7.20 0.74 -5.09
C VAL A 136 -8.39 1.46 -4.46
N GLU A 137 -9.04 0.79 -3.52
CA GLU A 137 -10.09 1.36 -2.68
C GLU A 137 -9.65 1.27 -1.22
N GLU A 138 -9.64 2.40 -0.54
CA GLU A 138 -9.39 2.44 0.90
C GLU A 138 -10.26 3.52 1.56
N GLU A 139 -10.17 3.57 2.88
CA GLU A 139 -10.83 4.60 3.66
C GLU A 139 -9.93 5.06 4.82
N PHE A 140 -10.15 6.30 5.24
CA PHE A 140 -9.62 6.82 6.49
C PHE A 140 -10.64 7.73 7.15
N ARG A 141 -10.46 8.03 8.43
CA ARG A 141 -11.36 8.91 9.17
C ARG A 141 -10.69 10.23 9.51
N PHE A 142 -11.48 11.28 9.70
CA PHE A 142 -11.02 12.51 10.37
C PHE A 142 -12.14 13.11 11.22
N GLY A 143 -11.77 13.83 12.28
CA GLY A 143 -12.70 14.56 13.14
C GLY A 143 -12.70 16.04 12.81
N VAL A 144 -13.85 16.71 12.93
CA VAL A 144 -13.98 18.17 12.87
C VAL A 144 -14.45 18.65 14.23
N GLY A 145 -13.68 19.55 14.86
CA GLY A 145 -14.05 20.19 16.13
C GLY A 145 -14.01 19.29 17.38
N TYR A 146 -13.71 17.99 17.25
CA TYR A 146 -13.49 17.06 18.36
C TYR A 146 -12.63 15.86 17.95
N ALA A 147 -11.97 15.22 18.93
CA ALA A 147 -11.11 14.07 18.70
C ALA A 147 -11.88 12.88 18.11
N LEU A 148 -11.29 12.20 17.13
CA LEU A 148 -11.83 10.94 16.63
C LEU A 148 -11.86 9.91 17.75
N THR A 149 -12.96 9.17 17.80
CA THR A 149 -13.11 8.08 18.74
C THR A 149 -13.42 6.77 18.04
N ALA A 150 -12.94 5.66 18.62
CA ALA A 150 -13.08 4.35 18.02
C ALA A 150 -14.52 3.81 18.20
N ALA A 151 -15.44 4.24 17.33
CA ALA A 151 -16.46 3.32 16.85
C ALA A 151 -15.74 2.29 15.98
N ALA A 152 -16.03 1.00 16.18
CA ALA A 152 -15.47 -0.08 15.38
C ALA A 152 -15.39 0.37 13.92
N SER A 153 -14.17 0.45 13.36
CA SER A 153 -14.03 0.38 11.92
C SER A 153 -14.77 -0.88 11.54
N GLY A 154 -15.94 -0.70 10.93
CA GLY A 154 -16.55 -1.79 10.18
C GLY A 154 -15.45 -2.21 9.25
N THR A 155 -14.89 -3.38 9.48
CA THR A 155 -14.04 -4.08 8.53
C THR A 155 -14.92 -4.38 7.33
N ASN A 156 -15.28 -3.36 6.56
CA ASN A 156 -15.40 -3.51 5.13
C ASN A 156 -13.94 -3.51 4.65
N ALA A 157 -13.31 -4.66 4.92
CA ALA A 157 -12.12 -5.11 4.23
C ALA A 157 -12.25 -4.65 2.78
N ALA A 158 -11.19 -4.02 2.27
CA ALA A 158 -10.99 -3.68 0.87
C ALA A 158 -11.92 -4.54 0.02
N SER A 159 -12.95 -3.92 -0.57
CA SER A 159 -13.79 -4.62 -1.52
C SER A 159 -12.83 -5.07 -2.60
N ILE A 160 -12.42 -6.34 -2.56
CA ILE A 160 -11.78 -6.96 -3.69
C ILE A 160 -12.73 -6.64 -4.83
N ALA A 161 -12.27 -5.87 -5.81
CA ALA A 161 -13.03 -5.56 -7.00
C ALA A 161 -13.19 -6.89 -7.76
N TRP A 162 -14.08 -7.76 -7.28
CA TRP A 162 -14.25 -9.13 -7.74
C TRP A 162 -14.57 -9.17 -9.23
N LEU A 163 -15.20 -8.09 -9.72
CA LEU A 163 -15.39 -7.84 -11.14
C LEU A 163 -14.05 -7.69 -11.87
N SER A 164 -13.18 -6.76 -11.46
CA SER A 164 -11.87 -6.55 -12.11
C SER A 164 -10.98 -7.79 -12.01
N ALA A 165 -10.96 -8.48 -10.86
CA ALA A 165 -10.26 -9.74 -10.68
C ALA A 165 -10.79 -10.84 -11.63
N GLY A 166 -12.12 -10.95 -11.75
CA GLY A 166 -12.78 -11.88 -12.68
C GLY A 166 -12.49 -11.56 -14.14
N LEU A 167 -12.51 -10.29 -14.54
CA LEU A 167 -12.18 -9.83 -15.89
C LEU A 167 -10.72 -10.12 -16.23
N ARG A 168 -9.77 -9.82 -15.33
CA ARG A 168 -8.35 -10.17 -15.53
C ARG A 168 -8.14 -11.68 -15.67
N TRP A 169 -8.86 -12.48 -14.88
CA TRP A 169 -8.79 -13.94 -15.01
C TRP A 169 -9.28 -14.42 -16.39
N LEU A 170 -10.37 -13.86 -16.90
CA LEU A 170 -10.87 -14.15 -18.25
C LEU A 170 -9.90 -13.67 -19.35
N LEU A 171 -9.28 -12.50 -19.19
CA LEU A 171 -8.25 -11.98 -20.08
C LEU A 171 -7.06 -12.95 -20.16
N PHE A 172 -6.42 -13.25 -19.02
CA PHE A 172 -5.25 -14.12 -18.98
C PHE A 172 -5.56 -15.56 -19.38
N GLY A 173 -6.75 -16.08 -19.01
CA GLY A 173 -7.21 -17.40 -19.42
C GLY A 173 -7.41 -17.49 -20.94
N GLY A 174 -8.11 -16.51 -21.52
CA GLY A 174 -8.32 -16.42 -22.98
C GLY A 174 -6.99 -16.24 -23.73
N PHE A 175 -6.13 -15.34 -23.25
CA PHE A 175 -4.80 -15.11 -23.80
C PHE A 175 -3.94 -16.39 -23.76
N ALA A 176 -3.88 -17.09 -22.63
CA ALA A 176 -3.12 -18.33 -22.49
C ALA A 176 -3.60 -19.41 -23.46
N ILE A 177 -4.92 -19.65 -23.53
CA ILE A 177 -5.50 -20.65 -24.44
C ILE A 177 -5.20 -20.29 -25.91
N ALA A 178 -5.27 -19.00 -26.29
CA ALA A 178 -4.95 -18.55 -27.63
C ALA A 178 -3.45 -18.71 -27.95
N PHE A 179 -2.58 -18.16 -27.11
CA PHE A 179 -1.13 -18.11 -27.34
C PHE A 179 -0.47 -19.50 -27.26
N GLY A 180 -0.69 -20.22 -26.16
CA GLY A 180 -0.19 -21.59 -26.01
C GLY A 180 -0.85 -22.57 -26.98
N GLY A 181 -2.13 -22.36 -27.31
CA GLY A 181 -2.85 -23.18 -28.29
C GLY A 181 -2.30 -23.05 -29.72
N LEU A 182 -1.89 -21.85 -30.14
CA LEU A 182 -1.25 -21.64 -31.45
C LEU A 182 0.13 -22.32 -31.55
N ILE A 183 0.90 -22.32 -30.46
CA ILE A 183 2.18 -23.03 -30.42
C ILE A 183 1.93 -24.54 -30.43
N ALA A 184 0.93 -25.02 -29.69
CA ALA A 184 0.56 -26.42 -29.63
C ALA A 184 0.07 -26.97 -30.99
N GLN A 185 -0.54 -26.12 -31.81
CA GLN A 185 -0.96 -26.49 -33.16
C GLN A 185 0.21 -26.98 -34.03
N ARG A 186 1.47 -26.60 -33.76
CA ARG A 186 2.62 -27.07 -34.54
C ARG A 186 2.82 -28.58 -34.46
N PHE A 187 2.64 -29.18 -33.29
CA PHE A 187 2.80 -30.64 -33.16
C PHE A 187 1.55 -31.42 -33.54
N THR A 188 0.35 -30.84 -33.41
CA THR A 188 -0.89 -31.49 -33.88
C THR A 188 -1.02 -31.42 -35.40
N SER A 189 -0.67 -30.30 -36.04
CA SER A 189 -0.66 -30.18 -37.50
C SER A 189 0.38 -31.09 -38.14
N SER A 190 1.58 -31.19 -37.55
CA SER A 190 2.62 -32.11 -38.02
C SER A 190 2.15 -33.57 -37.97
N ALA A 191 1.44 -33.97 -36.90
CA ALA A 191 0.89 -35.32 -36.79
C ALA A 191 -0.21 -35.60 -37.83
N ARG A 192 -1.06 -34.60 -38.14
CA ARG A 192 -2.10 -34.73 -39.18
C ARG A 192 -1.54 -34.68 -40.60
N ALA A 193 -0.44 -33.96 -40.82
CA ALA A 193 0.25 -33.97 -42.11
C ALA A 193 0.81 -35.37 -42.42
N GLU A 194 1.34 -36.05 -41.40
CA GLU A 194 1.80 -37.44 -41.51
C GLU A 194 0.63 -38.43 -41.63
N ASN A 195 -0.47 -38.21 -40.90
CA ASN A 195 -1.66 -39.04 -40.94
C ASN A 195 -2.96 -38.21 -41.09
N PRO A 196 -3.42 -37.97 -42.34
CA PRO A 196 -4.62 -37.18 -42.61
C PRO A 196 -5.92 -37.78 -42.05
N ARG A 197 -5.93 -39.08 -41.71
CA ARG A 197 -7.12 -39.79 -41.17
C ARG A 197 -7.42 -39.43 -39.71
N LEU A 198 -6.49 -38.76 -39.03
CA LEU A 198 -6.69 -38.33 -37.65
C LEU A 198 -7.86 -37.32 -37.57
N PRO A 199 -8.77 -37.46 -36.57
CA PRO A 199 -9.89 -36.55 -36.38
C PRO A 199 -9.42 -35.09 -36.33
N ALA A 200 -10.15 -34.22 -37.02
CA ALA A 200 -9.88 -32.78 -36.94
C ALA A 200 -10.16 -32.30 -35.52
N THR A 201 -9.17 -31.66 -34.90
CA THR A 201 -9.33 -31.03 -33.58
C THR A 201 -9.89 -29.62 -33.76
N ARG A 202 -11.02 -29.32 -33.11
CA ARG A 202 -11.58 -27.96 -33.07
C ARG A 202 -10.57 -27.03 -32.39
N SER A 203 -10.17 -25.96 -33.07
CA SER A 203 -9.35 -24.92 -32.46
C SER A 203 -10.22 -24.01 -31.62
N TRP A 204 -9.79 -23.74 -30.39
CA TRP A 204 -10.46 -22.82 -29.47
C TRP A 204 -9.87 -21.40 -29.53
N THR A 205 -8.87 -21.16 -30.39
CA THR A 205 -8.16 -19.88 -30.47
C THR A 205 -9.11 -18.69 -30.69
N ILE A 206 -10.07 -18.81 -31.62
CA ILE A 206 -11.02 -17.71 -31.90
C ILE A 206 -11.88 -17.42 -30.66
N GLY A 207 -12.48 -18.46 -30.07
CA GLY A 207 -13.29 -18.29 -28.86
C GLY A 207 -12.49 -17.69 -27.69
N ALA A 208 -11.25 -18.14 -27.52
CA ALA A 208 -10.36 -17.64 -26.47
C ALA A 208 -9.95 -16.17 -26.69
N LEU A 209 -9.68 -15.76 -27.94
CA LEU A 209 -9.42 -14.37 -28.29
C LEU A 209 -10.65 -13.49 -28.06
N LEU A 210 -11.85 -13.98 -28.38
CA LEU A 210 -13.10 -13.25 -28.13
C LEU A 210 -13.37 -13.07 -26.63
N VAL A 211 -13.10 -14.10 -25.81
CA VAL A 211 -13.20 -13.98 -24.34
C VAL A 211 -12.19 -12.96 -23.80
N ALA A 212 -10.94 -13.01 -24.27
CA ALA A 212 -9.93 -12.03 -23.86
C ALA A 212 -10.28 -10.59 -24.29
N LEU A 213 -10.83 -10.42 -25.50
CA LEU A 213 -11.30 -9.12 -25.99
C LEU A 213 -12.49 -8.60 -25.18
N ALA A 214 -13.46 -9.45 -24.86
CA ALA A 214 -14.59 -9.08 -24.01
C ALA A 214 -14.13 -8.68 -22.60
N ALA A 215 -13.14 -9.39 -22.05
CA ALA A 215 -12.55 -9.05 -20.76
C ALA A 215 -11.82 -7.70 -20.78
N VAL A 216 -10.98 -7.45 -21.79
CA VAL A 216 -10.30 -6.15 -21.99
C VAL A 216 -11.29 -5.01 -22.18
N ALA A 217 -12.36 -5.24 -22.96
CA ALA A 217 -13.43 -4.27 -23.12
C ALA A 217 -14.16 -3.99 -21.80
N GLY A 218 -14.38 -5.02 -20.97
CA GLY A 218 -14.95 -4.88 -19.62
C GLY A 218 -14.07 -4.05 -18.69
N LEU A 219 -12.75 -4.30 -18.67
CA LEU A 219 -11.79 -3.51 -17.89
C LEU A 219 -11.75 -2.05 -18.36
N GLY A 220 -11.86 -1.83 -19.67
CA GLY A 220 -11.91 -0.48 -20.24
C GLY A 220 -13.20 0.25 -19.89
N ALA A 221 -14.32 -0.46 -19.90
CA ALA A 221 -15.61 0.07 -19.47
C ALA A 221 -15.61 0.43 -17.98
N GLU A 222 -15.01 -0.42 -17.13
CA GLU A 222 -14.81 -0.14 -15.70
C GLU A 222 -13.98 1.14 -15.50
N MET A 223 -12.86 1.27 -16.21
CA MET A 223 -11.99 2.45 -16.15
C MET A 223 -12.67 3.74 -16.65
N VAL A 224 -13.48 3.64 -17.71
CA VAL A 224 -14.24 4.78 -18.24
C VAL A 224 -15.39 5.16 -17.30
N ALA A 225 -16.10 4.17 -16.78
CA ALA A 225 -17.20 4.36 -15.83
C ALA A 225 -16.68 4.99 -14.54
N GLU A 226 -15.49 4.56 -14.09
CA GLU A 226 -14.78 5.21 -13.01
C GLU A 226 -14.46 6.65 -13.43
N ALA A 227 -13.59 6.86 -14.42
CA ALA A 227 -13.07 8.18 -14.79
C ALA A 227 -14.14 9.22 -15.22
N GLY A 228 -15.36 8.78 -15.53
CA GLY A 228 -16.46 9.58 -16.06
C GLY A 228 -16.18 10.16 -17.45
N ARG A 229 -15.13 9.68 -18.12
CA ARG A 229 -14.63 10.23 -19.39
C ARG A 229 -13.96 9.15 -20.23
N VAL A 230 -14.29 9.11 -21.52
CA VAL A 230 -13.73 8.13 -22.47
C VAL A 230 -12.26 8.37 -22.78
N ASN A 231 -11.79 9.62 -22.67
CA ASN A 231 -10.42 9.98 -23.02
C ASN A 231 -9.35 9.42 -22.09
N VAL A 232 -9.76 8.84 -20.96
CA VAL A 232 -8.88 8.10 -20.06
C VAL A 232 -8.16 6.95 -20.78
N LEU A 233 -8.80 6.35 -21.79
CA LEU A 233 -8.26 5.22 -22.56
C LEU A 233 -7.06 5.58 -23.45
N TRP A 234 -6.85 6.87 -23.76
CA TRP A 234 -5.72 7.30 -24.60
C TRP A 234 -4.89 8.44 -24.01
N ARG A 235 -5.32 9.03 -22.88
CA ARG A 235 -4.54 10.02 -22.12
C ARG A 235 -3.99 9.49 -20.80
N GLY A 236 -4.58 8.45 -20.23
CA GLY A 236 -4.10 7.79 -19.02
C GLY A 236 -3.09 6.69 -19.35
N GLY A 237 -2.02 6.56 -18.55
CA GLY A 237 -0.97 5.56 -18.77
C GLY A 237 -1.52 4.12 -18.82
N SER A 238 -2.39 3.76 -17.89
CA SER A 238 -3.05 2.46 -17.83
C SER A 238 -4.06 2.23 -18.97
N GLY A 239 -4.78 3.27 -19.37
CA GLY A 239 -5.71 3.22 -20.51
C GLY A 239 -5.01 2.97 -21.85
N VAL A 240 -3.83 3.58 -22.06
CA VAL A 240 -3.01 3.36 -23.26
C VAL A 240 -2.54 1.90 -23.34
N ILE A 241 -2.07 1.35 -22.22
CA ILE A 241 -1.64 -0.06 -22.14
C ILE A 241 -2.80 -0.99 -22.49
N LEU A 242 -3.97 -0.77 -21.89
CA LEU A 242 -5.16 -1.59 -22.16
C LEU A 242 -5.62 -1.48 -23.63
N SER A 243 -5.47 -0.30 -24.23
CA SER A 243 -5.77 -0.07 -25.64
C SER A 243 -4.79 -0.82 -26.57
N VAL A 244 -3.51 -0.89 -26.19
CA VAL A 244 -2.48 -1.68 -26.89
C VAL A 244 -2.79 -3.18 -26.80
N GLU A 245 -3.25 -3.67 -25.65
CA GLU A 245 -3.70 -5.06 -25.48
C GLU A 245 -4.90 -5.38 -26.37
N ALA A 246 -5.91 -4.51 -26.37
CA ALA A 246 -7.08 -4.64 -27.24
C ALA A 246 -6.67 -4.70 -28.72
N ALA A 247 -5.79 -3.80 -29.17
CA ALA A 247 -5.28 -3.77 -30.53
C ALA A 247 -4.49 -5.04 -30.89
N GLY A 248 -3.65 -5.54 -29.98
CA GLY A 248 -2.93 -6.79 -30.13
C GLY A 248 -3.86 -7.99 -30.28
N LEU A 249 -4.89 -8.09 -29.42
CA LEU A 249 -5.88 -9.17 -29.49
C LEU A 249 -6.74 -9.11 -30.76
N LEU A 250 -7.16 -7.91 -31.21
CA LEU A 250 -7.89 -7.71 -32.46
C LEU A 250 -7.04 -8.07 -33.68
N ALA A 251 -5.77 -7.65 -33.71
CA ALA A 251 -4.83 -8.01 -34.77
C ALA A 251 -4.60 -9.52 -34.81
N ALA A 252 -4.45 -10.18 -33.65
CA ALA A 252 -4.34 -11.63 -33.57
C ALA A 252 -5.61 -12.32 -34.13
N LEU A 253 -6.80 -11.82 -33.79
CA LEU A 253 -8.07 -12.34 -34.29
C LEU A 253 -8.19 -12.20 -35.82
N ALA A 254 -7.85 -11.04 -36.37
CA ALA A 254 -7.84 -10.80 -37.81
C ALA A 254 -6.87 -11.73 -38.55
N VAL A 255 -5.64 -11.87 -38.05
CA VAL A 255 -4.61 -12.75 -38.64
C VAL A 255 -5.04 -14.23 -38.60
N VAL A 256 -5.69 -14.67 -37.52
CA VAL A 256 -6.28 -16.01 -37.43
C VAL A 256 -7.43 -16.19 -38.42
N GLY A 257 -8.28 -15.16 -38.60
CA GLY A 257 -9.39 -15.13 -39.55
C GLY A 257 -8.95 -15.28 -41.01
N VAL A 258 -7.85 -14.63 -41.41
CA VAL A 258 -7.24 -14.74 -42.75
C VAL A 258 -6.40 -16.04 -42.90
N ARG A 259 -6.56 -17.00 -41.98
CA ARG A 259 -5.90 -18.32 -41.96
C ARG A 259 -4.36 -18.30 -41.88
N ARG A 260 -3.73 -17.15 -41.59
CA ARG A 260 -2.28 -17.00 -41.39
C ARG A 260 -1.86 -17.24 -39.94
N ARG A 261 -2.29 -18.35 -39.34
CA ARG A 261 -2.21 -18.62 -37.89
C ARG A 261 -0.81 -18.47 -37.27
N ALA A 262 0.26 -18.77 -38.01
CA ALA A 262 1.62 -18.61 -37.51
C ALA A 262 2.00 -17.15 -37.21
N TRP A 263 1.44 -16.21 -37.96
CA TRP A 263 1.71 -14.78 -37.83
C TRP A 263 0.97 -14.14 -36.65
N ALA A 264 -0.07 -14.82 -36.11
CA ALA A 264 -0.83 -14.33 -34.96
C ALA A 264 -0.01 -14.34 -33.65
N LEU A 265 1.17 -14.98 -33.63
CA LEU A 265 2.08 -14.93 -32.48
C LEU A 265 2.68 -13.53 -32.28
N LEU A 266 2.93 -12.77 -33.35
CA LEU A 266 3.51 -11.43 -33.26
C LEU A 266 2.60 -10.44 -32.49
N PRO A 267 1.31 -10.27 -32.85
CA PRO A 267 0.43 -9.39 -32.09
C PRO A 267 0.15 -9.90 -30.67
N LEU A 268 0.24 -11.21 -30.41
CA LEU A 268 0.15 -11.74 -29.04
C LEU A 268 1.40 -11.44 -28.19
N LEU A 269 2.58 -11.29 -28.81
CA LEU A 269 3.77 -10.80 -28.10
C LEU A 269 3.65 -9.33 -27.70
N VAL A 270 2.86 -8.54 -28.44
CA VAL A 270 2.53 -7.15 -28.04
C VAL A 270 1.75 -7.14 -26.73
N VAL A 271 0.78 -8.06 -26.56
CA VAL A 271 0.03 -8.22 -25.31
C VAL A 271 0.98 -8.60 -24.15
N VAL A 272 1.93 -9.51 -24.38
CA VAL A 272 2.96 -9.84 -23.37
C VAL A 272 3.79 -8.62 -22.98
N GLY A 273 4.18 -7.80 -23.96
CA GLY A 273 4.95 -6.59 -23.72
C GLY A 273 4.16 -5.54 -22.93
N ALA A 274 2.88 -5.34 -23.26
CA ALA A 274 1.98 -4.43 -22.58
C ALA A 274 1.78 -4.83 -21.10
N GLU A 275 1.53 -6.11 -20.82
CA GLU A 275 1.41 -6.64 -19.46
C GLU A 275 2.73 -6.59 -18.69
N GLY A 276 3.85 -6.82 -19.38
CA GLY A 276 5.18 -6.60 -18.80
C GLY A 276 5.36 -5.14 -18.37
N TRP A 277 5.01 -4.19 -19.24
CA TRP A 277 5.09 -2.75 -18.96
C TRP A 277 4.19 -2.31 -17.81
N ARG A 278 3.01 -2.93 -17.71
CA ARG A 278 2.03 -2.72 -16.63
C ARG A 278 2.51 -3.24 -15.27
N SER A 279 3.45 -4.20 -15.26
CA SER A 279 3.75 -4.99 -14.07
C SER A 279 4.45 -4.23 -12.94
N HIS A 280 4.23 -4.70 -11.71
CA HIS A 280 4.92 -4.25 -10.49
C HIS A 280 6.45 -4.30 -10.59
N ALA A 281 6.99 -5.29 -11.30
CA ALA A 281 8.42 -5.35 -11.51
C ALA A 281 8.93 -4.15 -12.34
N HIS A 282 8.14 -3.64 -13.30
CA HIS A 282 8.51 -2.50 -14.12
C HIS A 282 8.64 -1.21 -13.29
N THR A 283 7.73 -0.98 -12.34
CA THR A 283 7.79 0.23 -11.49
C THR A 283 9.01 0.21 -10.56
N VAL A 284 9.42 -0.98 -10.09
CA VAL A 284 10.58 -1.16 -9.20
C VAL A 284 11.92 -1.17 -9.96
N ALA A 285 12.00 -1.91 -11.07
CA ALA A 285 13.26 -2.22 -11.77
C ALA A 285 13.30 -1.69 -13.21
N GLY A 286 12.38 -0.79 -13.57
CA GLY A 286 12.27 -0.22 -14.92
C GLY A 286 12.07 -1.29 -15.99
N VAL A 287 12.70 -1.09 -17.15
CA VAL A 287 12.58 -1.98 -18.32
C VAL A 287 12.95 -3.43 -18.00
N TRP A 288 13.89 -3.68 -17.08
CA TRP A 288 14.29 -5.03 -16.69
C TRP A 288 13.18 -5.79 -15.98
N GLY A 289 12.42 -5.10 -15.13
CA GLY A 289 11.25 -5.66 -14.49
C GLY A 289 10.11 -5.95 -15.48
N ALA A 290 9.89 -5.06 -16.46
CA ALA A 290 8.93 -5.31 -17.53
C ALA A 290 9.28 -6.57 -18.33
N LEU A 291 10.55 -6.73 -18.70
CA LEU A 291 11.04 -7.91 -19.40
C LEU A 291 10.90 -9.17 -18.55
N LEU A 292 11.24 -9.10 -17.27
CA LEU A 292 11.11 -10.22 -16.33
C LEU A 292 9.66 -10.73 -16.26
N THR A 293 8.70 -9.83 -16.05
CA THR A 293 7.28 -10.20 -16.01
C THR A 293 6.77 -10.67 -17.35
N GLY A 294 7.12 -10.01 -18.45
CA GLY A 294 6.72 -10.43 -19.79
C GLY A 294 7.22 -11.85 -20.12
N VAL A 295 8.48 -12.16 -19.79
CA VAL A 295 9.02 -13.52 -19.96
C VAL A 295 8.30 -14.53 -19.06
N HIS A 296 8.00 -14.17 -17.81
CA HIS A 296 7.24 -15.02 -16.88
C HIS A 296 5.83 -15.33 -17.41
N LEU A 297 5.05 -14.29 -17.72
CA LEU A 297 3.69 -14.39 -18.22
C LEU A 297 3.64 -15.14 -19.55
N GLY A 298 4.53 -14.79 -20.49
CA GLY A 298 4.64 -15.47 -21.78
C GLY A 298 4.91 -16.96 -21.61
N ALA A 299 5.89 -17.34 -20.78
CA ALA A 299 6.19 -18.75 -20.53
C ALA A 299 5.02 -19.49 -19.85
N ALA A 300 4.35 -18.86 -18.88
CA ALA A 300 3.17 -19.42 -18.21
C ALA A 300 1.99 -19.61 -19.18
N ALA A 301 1.70 -18.61 -20.01
CA ALA A 301 0.64 -18.65 -21.02
C ALA A 301 0.88 -19.75 -22.05
N ILE A 302 2.13 -19.90 -22.53
CA ILE A 302 2.51 -20.99 -23.43
C ILE A 302 2.29 -22.35 -22.75
N TRP A 303 2.75 -22.50 -21.51
CA TRP A 303 2.65 -23.74 -20.77
C TRP A 303 1.20 -24.19 -20.54
N VAL A 304 0.37 -23.30 -20.00
CA VAL A 304 -1.04 -23.56 -19.68
C VAL A 304 -1.84 -23.77 -20.96
N GLY A 305 -1.71 -22.88 -21.94
CA GLY A 305 -2.45 -23.00 -23.20
C GLY A 305 -2.09 -24.25 -23.99
N ALA A 306 -0.80 -24.62 -24.01
CA ALA A 306 -0.37 -25.84 -24.66
C ALA A 306 -0.88 -27.08 -23.93
N LEU A 307 -0.98 -27.07 -22.60
CA LEU A 307 -1.56 -28.16 -21.81
C LEU A 307 -3.03 -28.36 -22.17
N VAL A 308 -3.83 -27.28 -22.18
CA VAL A 308 -5.25 -27.34 -22.54
C VAL A 308 -5.44 -27.89 -23.95
N ALA A 309 -4.72 -27.34 -24.93
CA ALA A 309 -4.79 -27.80 -26.32
C ALA A 309 -4.36 -29.26 -26.49
N THR A 310 -3.31 -29.69 -25.79
CA THR A 310 -2.79 -31.06 -25.81
C THR A 310 -3.80 -32.02 -25.17
N THR A 311 -4.42 -31.65 -24.05
CA THR A 311 -5.45 -32.46 -23.37
C THR A 311 -6.69 -32.63 -24.24
N LEU A 312 -7.19 -31.56 -24.86
CA LEU A 312 -8.33 -31.64 -25.77
C LEU A 312 -8.02 -32.51 -27.00
N THR A 313 -6.80 -32.39 -27.54
CA THR A 313 -6.34 -33.24 -28.64
C THR A 313 -6.19 -34.70 -28.21
N ALA A 314 -5.65 -34.95 -27.01
CA ALA A 314 -5.51 -36.28 -26.45
C ALA A 314 -6.88 -36.96 -26.23
N LEU A 315 -7.90 -36.20 -25.82
CA LEU A 315 -9.28 -36.68 -25.71
C LEU A 315 -9.86 -37.04 -27.08
N ALA A 316 -9.64 -36.20 -28.10
CA ALA A 316 -10.11 -36.46 -29.47
C ALA A 316 -9.41 -37.66 -30.11
N TRP A 317 -8.12 -37.85 -29.82
CA TRP A 317 -7.28 -38.91 -30.40
C TRP A 317 -7.08 -40.10 -29.45
N ARG A 318 -7.96 -40.27 -28.45
CA ARG A 318 -7.87 -41.33 -27.42
C ARG A 318 -7.81 -42.76 -28.00
N ARG A 319 -8.28 -42.96 -29.23
CA ARG A 319 -8.26 -44.25 -29.94
C ARG A 319 -7.02 -44.45 -30.82
N GLU A 320 -6.12 -43.46 -30.87
CA GLU A 320 -4.95 -43.42 -31.76
C GLU A 320 -3.65 -43.32 -30.93
N PRO A 321 -3.15 -44.43 -30.36
CA PRO A 321 -2.06 -44.41 -29.38
C PRO A 321 -0.73 -43.87 -29.93
N ALA A 322 -0.47 -44.01 -31.23
CA ALA A 322 0.71 -43.45 -31.88
C ALA A 322 0.65 -41.90 -31.95
N ALA A 323 -0.51 -41.36 -32.32
CA ALA A 323 -0.73 -39.91 -32.40
C ALA A 323 -0.74 -39.27 -31.00
N LEU A 324 -1.29 -39.96 -30.00
CA LEU A 324 -1.26 -39.54 -28.61
C LEU A 324 0.18 -39.42 -28.08
N ARG A 325 1.02 -40.43 -28.29
CA ARG A 325 2.45 -40.39 -27.90
C ARG A 325 3.20 -39.24 -28.58
N TRP A 326 2.92 -38.99 -29.86
CA TRP A 326 3.53 -37.90 -30.60
C TRP A 326 3.22 -36.53 -29.95
N VAL A 327 1.94 -36.24 -29.75
CA VAL A 327 1.46 -34.98 -29.20
C VAL A 327 1.94 -34.77 -27.76
N LEU A 328 1.85 -35.81 -26.92
CA LEU A 328 2.38 -35.78 -25.56
C LEU A 328 3.89 -35.52 -25.56
N SER A 329 4.68 -36.19 -26.40
CA SER A 329 6.13 -35.97 -26.46
C SER A 329 6.52 -34.56 -26.92
N GLY A 330 5.70 -33.94 -27.76
CA GLY A 330 5.84 -32.55 -28.17
C GLY A 330 5.60 -31.60 -27.00
N TYR A 331 4.46 -31.76 -26.34
CA TYR A 331 4.10 -30.98 -25.15
C TYR A 331 5.12 -31.12 -24.02
N MET A 332 5.55 -32.35 -23.70
CA MET A 332 6.46 -32.60 -22.57
C MET A 332 7.82 -31.93 -22.74
N ARG A 333 8.33 -31.80 -23.98
CA ARG A 333 9.57 -31.07 -24.27
C ARG A 333 9.40 -29.57 -24.08
N LEU A 334 8.28 -29.02 -24.55
CA LEU A 334 7.92 -27.62 -24.37
C LEU A 334 7.74 -27.29 -22.88
N ALA A 335 6.98 -28.11 -22.17
CA ALA A 335 6.64 -27.94 -20.77
C ALA A 335 7.86 -27.87 -19.84
N VAL A 336 8.94 -28.63 -20.11
CA VAL A 336 10.18 -28.54 -19.30
C VAL A 336 10.79 -27.15 -19.37
N TRP A 337 10.90 -26.58 -20.58
CA TRP A 337 11.55 -25.29 -20.77
C TRP A 337 10.67 -24.15 -20.26
N THR A 338 9.38 -24.17 -20.57
CA THR A 338 8.46 -23.13 -20.08
C THR A 338 8.35 -23.16 -18.56
N PHE A 339 8.29 -24.35 -17.95
CA PHE A 339 8.30 -24.49 -16.50
C PHE A 339 9.59 -23.96 -15.87
N ALA A 340 10.75 -24.31 -16.43
CA ALA A 340 12.04 -23.82 -15.92
C ALA A 340 12.13 -22.29 -15.97
N VAL A 341 11.65 -21.68 -17.04
CA VAL A 341 11.58 -20.21 -17.18
C VAL A 341 10.64 -19.61 -16.13
N VAL A 342 9.43 -20.13 -15.97
CA VAL A 342 8.45 -19.64 -14.97
C VAL A 342 9.01 -19.71 -13.55
N ILE A 343 9.68 -20.81 -13.19
CA ILE A 343 10.31 -20.94 -11.86
C ILE A 343 11.45 -19.93 -11.70
N ALA A 344 12.36 -19.85 -12.66
CA ALA A 344 13.51 -18.94 -12.57
C ALA A 344 13.06 -17.47 -12.47
N THR A 345 12.16 -17.04 -13.36
CA THR A 345 11.66 -15.66 -13.32
C THR A 345 10.81 -15.39 -12.09
N GLY A 346 10.01 -16.36 -11.62
CA GLY A 346 9.22 -16.22 -10.40
C GLY A 346 10.07 -16.08 -9.14
N VAL A 347 11.18 -16.83 -9.04
CA VAL A 347 12.15 -16.71 -7.94
C VAL A 347 12.84 -15.35 -7.98
N VAL A 348 13.29 -14.90 -9.15
CA VAL A 348 13.91 -13.58 -9.31
C VAL A 348 12.91 -12.49 -8.92
N SER A 349 11.67 -12.53 -9.42
CA SER A 349 10.63 -11.56 -9.06
C SER A 349 10.39 -11.52 -7.55
N ALA A 350 10.28 -12.68 -6.88
CA ALA A 350 10.05 -12.74 -5.44
C ALA A 350 11.19 -12.11 -4.62
N LEU A 351 12.44 -12.34 -5.03
CA LEU A 351 13.62 -11.77 -4.36
C LEU A 351 13.76 -10.26 -4.57
N VAL A 352 13.28 -9.75 -5.72
CA VAL A 352 13.28 -8.31 -6.02
C VAL A 352 12.16 -7.57 -5.30
N LEU A 353 11.01 -8.23 -5.11
CA LEU A 353 9.80 -7.59 -4.60
C LEU A 353 9.60 -7.71 -3.08
N LEU A 354 10.18 -8.71 -2.40
CA LEU A 354 9.95 -8.93 -0.95
C LEU A 354 11.24 -9.06 -0.12
N PRO A 355 11.36 -8.31 0.99
CA PRO A 355 12.30 -8.64 2.06
C PRO A 355 11.95 -10.00 2.69
N LEU A 356 12.96 -10.84 2.97
CA LEU A 356 12.75 -12.17 3.55
C LEU A 356 12.04 -12.14 4.93
N SER A 357 12.18 -11.04 5.67
CA SER A 357 11.50 -10.81 6.95
C SER A 357 9.98 -10.65 6.82
N GLU A 358 9.48 -10.27 5.65
CA GLU A 358 8.06 -9.97 5.42
C GLU A 358 7.26 -11.16 4.87
N VAL A 359 7.95 -12.23 4.47
CA VAL A 359 7.34 -13.41 3.82
C VAL A 359 6.34 -14.13 4.74
N PHE A 360 6.55 -14.12 6.06
CA PHE A 360 5.69 -14.84 7.01
C PHE A 360 4.78 -13.92 7.84
N SER A 361 5.08 -12.62 7.87
CA SER A 361 4.33 -11.64 8.67
C SER A 361 3.21 -10.96 7.90
N THR A 362 3.31 -10.85 6.58
CA THR A 362 2.33 -10.14 5.73
C THR A 362 1.35 -11.10 5.06
N ASP A 363 0.14 -10.64 4.76
CA ASP A 363 -0.85 -11.43 4.02
C ASP A 363 -0.40 -11.72 2.58
N TYR A 364 0.30 -10.77 1.94
CA TYR A 364 0.96 -10.99 0.65
C TYR A 364 1.95 -12.16 0.73
N GLY A 365 2.83 -12.16 1.73
CA GLY A 365 3.80 -13.22 1.97
C GLY A 365 3.14 -14.59 2.19
N ARG A 366 2.06 -14.64 2.98
CA ARG A 366 1.27 -15.87 3.20
C ARG A 366 0.67 -16.42 1.90
N VAL A 367 0.05 -15.56 1.08
CA VAL A 367 -0.53 -15.98 -0.20
C VAL A 367 0.57 -16.45 -1.18
N LEU A 368 1.73 -15.78 -1.18
CA LEU A 368 2.91 -16.24 -1.94
C LEU A 368 3.38 -17.62 -1.49
N VAL A 369 3.44 -17.89 -0.19
CA VAL A 369 3.78 -19.22 0.35
C VAL A 369 2.78 -20.28 -0.12
N VAL A 370 1.47 -20.00 -0.07
CA VAL A 370 0.45 -20.93 -0.60
C VAL A 370 0.67 -21.19 -2.09
N LYS A 371 0.99 -20.17 -2.88
CA LYS A 371 1.31 -20.33 -4.31
C LYS A 371 2.54 -21.22 -4.52
N LEU A 372 3.60 -21.03 -3.74
CA LEU A 372 4.80 -21.86 -3.82
C LEU A 372 4.51 -23.33 -3.47
N VAL A 373 3.69 -23.59 -2.47
CA VAL A 373 3.22 -24.95 -2.13
C VAL A 373 2.44 -25.56 -3.28
N LEU A 374 1.48 -24.84 -3.87
CA LEU A 374 0.71 -25.33 -5.01
C LEU A 374 1.59 -25.61 -6.23
N VAL A 375 2.61 -24.77 -6.50
CA VAL A 375 3.58 -25.00 -7.57
C VAL A 375 4.41 -26.27 -7.30
N ALA A 376 4.81 -26.52 -6.04
CA ALA A 376 5.48 -27.76 -5.66
C ALA A 376 4.58 -28.99 -5.87
N VAL A 377 3.29 -28.90 -5.52
CA VAL A 377 2.28 -29.94 -5.79
C VAL A 377 2.12 -30.18 -7.30
N ALA A 378 1.98 -29.13 -8.11
CA ALA A 378 1.90 -29.26 -9.57
C ALA A 378 3.14 -29.95 -10.15
N THR A 379 4.33 -29.59 -9.64
CA THR A 379 5.61 -30.18 -10.06
C THR A 379 5.68 -31.68 -9.73
N THR A 380 5.26 -32.07 -8.53
CA THR A 380 5.25 -33.48 -8.12
C THR A 380 4.23 -34.30 -8.91
N LEU A 381 3.04 -33.75 -9.21
CA LEU A 381 2.06 -34.38 -10.09
C LEU A 381 2.61 -34.58 -11.51
N ALA A 382 3.24 -33.55 -12.09
CA ALA A 382 3.86 -33.62 -13.42
C ALA A 382 4.99 -34.66 -13.49
N LEU A 383 5.85 -34.74 -12.47
CA LEU A 383 6.90 -35.76 -12.38
C LEU A 383 6.32 -37.17 -12.20
N THR A 384 5.22 -37.30 -11.45
CA THR A 384 4.52 -38.57 -11.24
C THR A 384 3.85 -39.04 -12.53
N ALA A 385 3.19 -38.14 -13.28
CA ALA A 385 2.65 -38.42 -14.61
C ALA A 385 3.74 -38.94 -15.56
N ARG A 386 4.94 -38.36 -15.53
CA ARG A 386 6.11 -38.83 -16.31
C ARG A 386 6.56 -40.23 -15.91
N ARG A 387 6.63 -40.52 -14.62
CA ARG A 387 7.01 -41.86 -14.12
C ARG A 387 5.96 -42.90 -14.50
N ILE A 388 4.68 -42.57 -14.40
CA ILE A 388 3.57 -43.44 -14.77
C ILE A 388 3.54 -43.70 -16.28
N GLN A 389 3.78 -42.70 -17.13
CA GLN A 389 3.84 -42.89 -18.58
C GLN A 389 4.98 -43.82 -19.03
N ARG A 390 6.04 -43.96 -18.25
CA ARG A 390 7.13 -44.91 -18.52
C ARG A 390 6.77 -46.35 -18.15
N ASN A 391 5.70 -46.57 -17.39
CA ASN A 391 5.28 -47.88 -16.91
C ASN A 391 3.91 -48.25 -17.51
N GLU A 392 3.92 -49.14 -18.51
CA GLU A 392 2.72 -49.57 -19.24
C GLU A 392 1.59 -50.07 -18.32
N ALA A 393 1.93 -50.71 -17.20
CA ALA A 393 0.95 -51.23 -16.24
C ALA A 393 0.14 -50.15 -15.50
N ARG A 394 0.58 -48.89 -15.51
CA ARG A 394 -0.07 -47.78 -14.79
C ARG A 394 -0.70 -46.72 -15.69
N ILE A 395 -0.71 -46.94 -17.01
CA ILE A 395 -1.26 -45.99 -18.01
C ILE A 395 -2.72 -45.61 -17.72
N SER A 396 -3.52 -46.53 -17.15
CA SER A 396 -4.92 -46.27 -16.77
C SER A 396 -5.10 -45.13 -15.75
N LYS A 397 -4.05 -44.82 -14.96
CA LYS A 397 -4.08 -43.73 -13.96
C LYS A 397 -3.69 -42.36 -14.52
N VAL A 398 -3.16 -42.30 -15.75
CA VAL A 398 -2.70 -41.05 -16.39
C VAL A 398 -3.81 -39.99 -16.48
N PRO A 399 -5.07 -40.29 -16.84
CA PRO A 399 -6.12 -39.27 -16.90
C PRO A 399 -6.46 -38.64 -15.54
N SER A 400 -6.38 -39.41 -14.46
CA SER A 400 -6.61 -38.91 -13.09
C SER A 400 -5.52 -37.94 -12.66
N VAL A 401 -4.26 -38.25 -12.94
CA VAL A 401 -3.13 -37.38 -12.60
C VAL A 401 -3.16 -36.09 -13.43
N ILE A 402 -3.50 -36.16 -14.72
CA ILE A 402 -3.66 -34.98 -15.59
C ILE A 402 -4.81 -34.08 -15.11
N ARG A 403 -5.93 -34.67 -14.65
CA ARG A 403 -7.03 -33.88 -14.06
C ARG A 403 -6.61 -33.17 -12.79
N ALA A 404 -5.92 -33.87 -11.88
CA ALA A 404 -5.39 -33.26 -10.66
C ALA A 404 -4.40 -32.13 -10.98
N GLU A 405 -3.47 -32.36 -11.91
CA GLU A 405 -2.52 -31.35 -12.39
C GLU A 405 -3.24 -30.13 -12.96
N GLY A 406 -4.27 -30.34 -13.79
CA GLY A 406 -5.09 -29.25 -14.33
C GLY A 406 -5.82 -28.43 -13.26
N ILE A 407 -6.42 -29.07 -12.26
CA ILE A 407 -7.09 -28.39 -11.14
C ILE A 407 -6.08 -27.57 -10.33
N THR A 408 -4.91 -28.13 -10.02
CA THR A 408 -3.86 -27.41 -9.29
C THR A 408 -3.38 -26.19 -10.07
N LEU A 409 -3.23 -26.27 -11.39
CA LEU A 409 -2.83 -25.12 -12.21
C LEU A 409 -3.90 -24.04 -12.28
N VAL A 410 -5.18 -24.41 -12.35
CA VAL A 410 -6.29 -23.45 -12.25
C VAL A 410 -6.27 -22.74 -10.89
N ALA A 411 -6.04 -23.47 -9.81
CA ALA A 411 -5.89 -22.88 -8.47
C ALA A 411 -4.68 -21.94 -8.37
N VAL A 412 -3.52 -22.30 -8.96
CA VAL A 412 -2.34 -21.43 -9.03
C VAL A 412 -2.64 -20.13 -9.80
N LEU A 413 -3.38 -20.21 -10.90
CA LEU A 413 -3.79 -19.04 -11.67
C LEU A 413 -4.78 -18.15 -10.91
N ALA A 414 -5.78 -18.74 -10.25
CA ALA A 414 -6.73 -18.01 -9.41
C ALA A 414 -6.01 -17.29 -8.26
N LEU A 415 -5.10 -17.97 -7.56
CA LEU A 415 -4.30 -17.39 -6.48
C LEU A 415 -3.30 -16.34 -6.99
N SER A 416 -2.82 -16.48 -8.23
CA SER A 416 -2.00 -15.44 -8.86
C SER A 416 -2.82 -14.18 -9.15
N ALA A 417 -4.08 -14.33 -9.56
CA ALA A 417 -4.99 -13.19 -9.73
C ALA A 417 -5.29 -12.50 -8.39
N THR A 418 -5.46 -13.25 -7.31
CA THR A 418 -5.61 -12.63 -5.98
C THR A 418 -4.34 -11.90 -5.55
N LEU A 419 -3.14 -12.47 -5.76
CA LEU A 419 -1.88 -11.79 -5.43
C LEU A 419 -1.68 -10.46 -6.17
N VAL A 420 -2.12 -10.39 -7.42
CA VAL A 420 -2.08 -9.16 -8.21
C VAL A 420 -3.10 -8.14 -7.69
N SER A 421 -4.23 -8.60 -7.14
CA SER A 421 -5.31 -7.73 -6.67
C SER A 421 -5.30 -7.46 -5.16
N THR A 422 -4.40 -8.07 -4.39
CA THR A 422 -4.22 -7.79 -2.95
C THR A 422 -3.15 -6.74 -2.77
N THR A 423 -3.52 -5.59 -2.20
CA THR A 423 -2.55 -4.59 -1.75
C THR A 423 -1.63 -5.22 -0.67
N PRO A 424 -0.32 -4.95 -0.70
CA PRO A 424 0.58 -5.34 0.39
C PRO A 424 0.03 -4.82 1.71
N ALA A 425 -0.14 -5.72 2.68
CA ALA A 425 -0.66 -5.36 3.99
C ALA A 425 0.23 -4.29 4.63
N ARG A 426 -0.37 -3.17 5.04
CA ARG A 426 0.24 -2.25 6.00
C ARG A 426 0.70 -3.08 7.21
N GLY A 427 1.91 -2.80 7.72
CA GLY A 427 2.39 -3.38 8.98
C GLY A 427 1.30 -3.28 10.07
N ALA A 428 1.24 -4.29 10.94
CA ALA A 428 0.19 -4.48 11.93
C ALA A 428 -0.31 -3.15 12.54
N VAL A 429 -1.55 -2.76 12.21
CA VAL A 429 -2.19 -1.56 12.73
C VAL A 429 -2.27 -1.69 14.25
N GLN A 430 -1.45 -0.93 14.96
CA GLN A 430 -1.52 -0.87 16.42
C GLN A 430 -2.84 -0.22 16.82
N PRO A 431 -3.56 -0.75 17.83
CA PRO A 431 -4.83 -0.16 18.25
C PRO A 431 -4.64 1.28 18.71
N ALA A 432 -5.44 2.20 18.21
CA ALA A 432 -5.47 3.60 18.65
C ALA A 432 -5.67 3.72 20.18
N PRO A 433 -5.30 4.86 20.82
CA PRO A 433 -5.61 5.08 22.22
C PRO A 433 -7.14 5.13 22.45
N PRO A 434 -7.67 4.64 23.59
CA PRO A 434 -9.07 4.80 23.97
C PRO A 434 -9.51 6.27 24.03
N GLU A 435 -10.81 6.55 24.00
CA GLU A 435 -11.31 7.92 24.17
C GLU A 435 -10.84 8.54 25.48
N PRO A 436 -10.37 9.80 25.47
CA PRO A 436 -10.08 10.50 26.70
C PRO A 436 -11.36 10.77 27.48
N LYS A 437 -11.29 10.61 28.80
CA LYS A 437 -12.41 10.93 29.71
C LYS A 437 -12.19 12.30 30.33
N GLY A 438 -13.18 13.18 30.17
CA GLY A 438 -13.14 14.53 30.72
C GLY A 438 -12.21 15.49 29.95
N PRO A 439 -11.89 16.66 30.54
CA PRO A 439 -10.97 17.62 29.92
C PRO A 439 -9.58 17.00 29.74
N VAL A 440 -9.00 17.21 28.56
CA VAL A 440 -7.63 16.78 28.25
C VAL A 440 -6.66 17.88 28.65
N LEU A 441 -5.63 17.51 29.41
CA LEU A 441 -4.50 18.37 29.74
C LEU A 441 -3.38 18.19 28.70
N PRO A 442 -3.20 19.13 27.77
CA PRO A 442 -2.07 19.13 26.85
C PRO A 442 -0.83 19.67 27.56
N LEU A 443 0.28 18.94 27.46
CA LEU A 443 1.60 19.38 27.92
C LEU A 443 2.63 19.06 26.84
N GLY A 444 3.70 19.84 26.78
CA GLY A 444 4.78 19.65 25.82
C GLY A 444 6.14 19.93 26.42
N THR A 445 7.17 19.23 25.94
CA THR A 445 8.57 19.58 26.18
C THR A 445 9.48 18.96 25.11
N LEU A 446 10.78 19.23 25.20
CA LEU A 446 11.83 18.54 24.44
C LEU A 446 12.61 17.61 25.37
N ALA A 447 12.81 16.37 24.95
CA ALA A 447 13.71 15.38 25.52
C ALA A 447 15.00 15.33 24.71
N GLY A 448 15.94 16.24 25.00
CA GLY A 448 17.07 16.50 24.11
C GLY A 448 16.53 17.09 22.81
N GLN A 449 16.68 16.35 21.72
CA GLN A 449 16.17 16.71 20.38
C GLN A 449 14.78 16.14 20.08
N ILE A 450 14.21 15.32 20.96
CA ILE A 450 12.94 14.63 20.72
C ILE A 450 11.79 15.48 21.26
N GLY A 451 10.87 15.90 20.40
CA GLY A 451 9.59 16.49 20.80
C GLY A 451 8.75 15.50 21.58
N VAL A 452 8.27 15.92 22.74
CA VAL A 452 7.40 15.13 23.63
C VAL A 452 6.11 15.91 23.82
N ALA A 453 5.03 15.45 23.18
CA ALA A 453 3.69 15.97 23.39
C ALA A 453 2.88 14.98 24.24
N VAL A 454 2.24 15.48 25.28
CA VAL A 454 1.50 14.69 26.27
C VAL A 454 0.05 15.16 26.31
N ALA A 455 -0.87 14.20 26.27
CA ALA A 455 -2.28 14.40 26.52
C ALA A 455 -2.70 13.54 27.72
N ALA A 456 -2.90 14.17 28.88
CA ALA A 456 -3.39 13.50 30.08
C ALA A 456 -4.91 13.67 30.19
N SER A 457 -5.63 12.58 30.44
CA SER A 457 -7.08 12.58 30.70
C SER A 457 -7.41 11.63 31.86
N ASP A 458 -8.67 11.54 32.27
CA ASP A 458 -9.04 10.67 33.39
C ASP A 458 -8.77 9.19 33.09
N GLY A 459 -7.87 8.58 33.87
CA GLY A 459 -7.44 7.20 33.72
C GLY A 459 -6.41 6.94 32.61
N GLN A 460 -5.95 7.96 31.88
CA GLN A 460 -5.19 7.79 30.64
C GLN A 460 -4.09 8.83 30.45
N LEU A 461 -2.99 8.36 29.86
CA LEU A 461 -1.89 9.16 29.37
C LEU A 461 -1.57 8.76 27.92
N VAL A 462 -1.59 9.73 27.00
CA VAL A 462 -1.10 9.56 25.62
C VAL A 462 0.15 10.42 25.44
N VAL A 463 1.21 9.82 24.91
CA VAL A 463 2.48 10.49 24.61
C VAL A 463 2.77 10.34 23.13
N ARG A 464 3.09 11.44 22.47
CA ARG A 464 3.52 11.48 21.07
C ARG A 464 4.95 12.01 21.01
N LEU A 465 5.79 11.28 20.28
CA LEU A 465 7.18 11.59 20.07
C LEU A 465 7.41 12.05 18.63
N SER A 466 8.24 13.07 18.47
CA SER A 466 8.73 13.54 17.18
C SER A 466 10.24 13.73 17.23
N ALA A 467 10.92 13.40 16.14
CA ALA A 467 12.35 13.65 15.99
C ALA A 467 12.59 14.61 14.80
N PRO A 468 13.61 15.48 14.87
CA PRO A 468 13.91 16.43 13.81
C PRO A 468 14.21 15.70 12.50
N HIS A 469 13.83 16.33 11.40
CA HIS A 469 14.13 15.83 10.07
C HIS A 469 15.57 16.17 9.68
N ARG A 470 16.32 15.19 9.18
CA ARG A 470 17.67 15.39 8.63
C ARG A 470 17.67 14.98 7.17
N GLY A 471 18.02 15.89 6.27
CA GLY A 471 18.08 15.65 4.83
C GLY A 471 16.96 16.33 4.04
N ASP A 472 16.59 15.75 2.89
CA ASP A 472 15.56 16.31 2.00
C ASP A 472 14.18 16.28 2.67
N PHE A 473 13.64 17.46 2.96
CA PHE A 473 12.34 17.64 3.62
C PHE A 473 11.16 17.05 2.83
N TYR A 474 11.32 16.86 1.52
CA TYR A 474 10.28 16.36 0.63
C TYR A 474 10.37 14.87 0.31
N ALA A 475 11.39 14.16 0.81
CA ALA A 475 11.54 12.73 0.61
C ALA A 475 10.63 11.91 1.54
N ALA A 476 10.21 10.73 1.10
CA ALA A 476 9.48 9.77 1.94
C ALA A 476 10.35 9.39 3.15
N GLN A 477 9.81 9.55 4.37
CA GLN A 477 10.55 9.22 5.59
C GLN A 477 10.58 7.71 5.79
N PRO A 478 11.75 7.12 6.10
CA PRO A 478 11.79 5.75 6.58
C PRO A 478 11.06 5.66 7.94
N ASP A 479 10.44 4.51 8.20
CA ASP A 479 9.89 4.21 9.52
C ASP A 479 10.97 4.42 10.60
N ARG A 480 10.71 5.29 11.58
CA ARG A 480 11.63 5.54 12.70
C ARG A 480 11.19 4.76 13.92
N HIS A 481 12.12 4.05 14.54
CA HIS A 481 11.82 3.36 15.78
C HIS A 481 11.94 4.31 16.97
N TYR A 482 10.82 4.51 17.67
CA TYR A 482 10.77 5.29 18.90
C TYR A 482 10.73 4.36 20.11
N THR A 483 11.37 4.77 21.19
CA THR A 483 11.29 4.11 22.50
C THR A 483 10.80 5.10 23.55
N LEU A 484 9.94 4.63 24.44
CA LEU A 484 9.44 5.41 25.56
C LEU A 484 9.36 4.55 26.81
N SER A 485 9.91 5.08 27.90
CA SER A 485 9.66 4.58 29.24
C SER A 485 9.28 5.73 30.16
N GLY A 486 8.54 5.46 31.22
CA GLY A 486 8.14 6.51 32.14
C GLY A 486 7.58 6.00 33.44
N ARG A 487 7.49 6.93 34.39
CA ARG A 487 6.88 6.76 35.71
C ARG A 487 6.18 8.04 36.09
N TYR A 488 5.20 7.94 36.98
CA TYR A 488 4.59 9.10 37.58
C TYR A 488 4.59 8.97 39.11
N GLY A 489 4.93 10.06 39.78
CA GLY A 489 4.85 10.23 41.21
C GLY A 489 3.61 11.03 41.59
N ARG A 490 2.79 10.48 42.48
CA ARG A 490 1.62 11.16 43.02
C ARG A 490 2.03 12.09 44.19
N PRO A 491 1.25 13.15 44.46
CA PRO A 491 1.50 14.05 45.59
C PRO A 491 1.59 13.37 46.97
N ASP A 492 0.98 12.19 47.12
CA ASP A 492 1.02 11.37 48.34
C ASP A 492 2.32 10.56 48.50
N GLY A 493 3.30 10.73 47.60
CA GLY A 493 4.59 10.06 47.62
C GLY A 493 4.61 8.68 46.96
N ALA A 494 3.49 8.25 46.35
CA ALA A 494 3.44 6.98 45.62
C ALA A 494 3.97 7.13 44.19
N ASP A 495 5.00 6.37 43.84
CA ASP A 495 5.52 6.27 42.47
C ASP A 495 5.00 5.01 41.76
N ALA A 496 4.59 5.14 40.50
CA ALA A 496 4.14 4.04 39.67
C ALA A 496 4.81 4.07 38.28
N ALA A 497 5.25 2.90 37.81
CA ALA A 497 5.71 2.74 36.43
C ALA A 497 4.54 2.83 35.46
N LEU A 498 4.76 3.43 34.28
CA LEU A 498 3.76 3.54 33.22
C LEU A 498 4.01 2.46 32.16
N PRO A 499 3.19 1.40 32.10
CA PRO A 499 3.30 0.41 31.04
C PRO A 499 2.75 0.98 29.73
N PHE A 500 3.63 1.53 28.90
CA PHE A 500 3.25 2.08 27.61
C PHE A 500 3.01 0.99 26.57
N ARG A 501 1.93 1.15 25.81
CA ARG A 501 1.61 0.39 24.60
C ARG A 501 1.72 1.32 23.39
N GLY A 502 2.32 0.84 22.30
CA GLY A 502 2.33 1.57 21.04
C GLY A 502 0.91 1.73 20.46
N CYS A 503 0.63 2.91 19.88
CA CYS A 503 -0.61 3.25 19.20
C CYS A 503 -0.39 3.81 17.78
N GLY A 504 0.78 3.56 17.19
CA GLY A 504 1.23 4.13 15.93
C GLY A 504 2.67 4.62 16.01
N GLN A 505 3.23 5.08 14.89
CA GLN A 505 4.58 5.65 14.85
C GLN A 505 4.71 6.83 15.82
N GLY A 506 5.66 6.73 16.75
CA GLY A 506 5.88 7.72 17.81
C GLY A 506 4.72 7.87 18.83
N CYS A 507 3.67 7.04 18.77
CA CYS A 507 2.50 7.13 19.65
C CYS A 507 2.55 6.07 20.75
N PHE A 508 2.38 6.49 22.00
CA PHE A 508 2.33 5.62 23.16
C PHE A 508 1.13 5.95 24.05
N VAL A 509 0.50 4.93 24.61
CA VAL A 509 -0.62 5.08 25.55
C VAL A 509 -0.39 4.23 26.80
N ALA A 510 -0.72 4.78 27.96
CA ALA A 510 -0.68 4.10 29.25
C ALA A 510 -1.92 4.46 30.08
N THR A 511 -2.29 3.57 31.00
CA THR A 511 -3.27 3.88 32.05
C THR A 511 -2.58 4.63 33.18
N ALA A 512 -3.16 5.74 33.61
CA ALA A 512 -2.61 6.59 34.67
C ALA A 512 -3.70 6.98 35.66
N ALA A 513 -3.46 6.80 36.96
CA ALA A 513 -4.37 7.19 38.03
C ALA A 513 -3.81 8.44 38.73
N TRP A 514 -4.29 9.62 38.31
CA TRP A 514 -3.80 10.91 38.80
C TRP A 514 -4.24 11.18 40.24
N GLY A 515 -3.31 11.60 41.10
CA GLY A 515 -3.60 12.12 42.44
C GLY A 515 -4.04 13.59 42.39
N ALA A 516 -4.81 14.04 43.36
CA ALA A 516 -5.19 15.46 43.48
C ALA A 516 -3.96 16.31 43.81
N GLY A 517 -3.68 17.34 43.00
CA GLY A 517 -2.48 18.17 43.07
C GLY A 517 -1.52 17.94 41.90
N ASP A 518 -0.26 18.29 42.10
CA ASP A 518 0.79 18.22 41.07
C ASP A 518 1.44 16.83 41.03
N ASN A 519 1.11 16.02 40.01
CA ASN A 519 1.76 14.74 39.78
C ASN A 519 3.04 14.95 38.96
N VAL A 520 4.13 14.28 39.30
CA VAL A 520 5.40 14.39 38.58
C VAL A 520 5.51 13.26 37.56
N LEU A 521 5.41 13.59 36.28
CA LEU A 521 5.57 12.63 35.17
C LEU A 521 7.01 12.66 34.67
N SER A 522 7.76 11.58 34.87
CA SER A 522 9.12 11.44 34.33
C SER A 522 9.12 10.50 33.13
N LEU A 523 9.62 10.98 31.99
CA LEU A 523 9.69 10.26 30.72
C LEU A 523 11.14 10.17 30.24
N ALA A 524 11.51 9.03 29.69
CA ALA A 524 12.74 8.84 28.93
C ALA A 524 12.35 8.39 27.52
N ALA A 525 12.50 9.31 26.57
CA ALA A 525 12.22 9.12 25.15
C ALA A 525 13.51 8.90 24.36
N GLY A 526 13.48 8.03 23.37
CA GLY A 526 14.60 7.75 22.47
C GLY A 526 14.15 7.51 21.03
N ALA A 527 15.04 7.79 20.08
CA ALA A 527 14.89 7.50 18.66
C ALA A 527 16.26 7.15 18.07
N ASP A 528 16.29 6.34 17.00
CA ASP A 528 17.55 5.81 16.45
C ASP A 528 18.54 6.89 15.97
N ASP A 529 18.03 8.05 15.54
CA ASP A 529 18.80 9.12 14.89
C ASP A 529 18.76 10.48 15.62
N ALA A 530 18.12 10.54 16.80
CA ALA A 530 17.99 11.76 17.59
C ALA A 530 18.42 11.54 19.05
N ARG A 531 19.10 12.53 19.63
CA ARG A 531 19.54 12.47 21.03
C ARG A 531 18.34 12.66 21.95
N GLY A 532 17.96 11.61 22.68
CA GLY A 532 16.98 11.66 23.76
C GLY A 532 17.59 12.10 25.10
N ALA A 533 16.77 12.64 25.98
CA ALA A 533 17.13 12.93 27.37
C ALA A 533 15.93 12.67 28.31
N PRO A 534 16.16 12.29 29.58
CA PRO A 534 15.07 12.19 30.54
C PRO A 534 14.46 13.57 30.82
N VAL A 535 13.14 13.65 30.83
CA VAL A 535 12.37 14.87 31.10
C VAL A 535 11.37 14.63 32.21
N SER A 536 11.03 15.70 32.95
CA SER A 536 9.97 15.67 33.94
C SER A 536 8.96 16.79 33.69
N LEU A 537 7.67 16.44 33.75
CA LEU A 537 6.54 17.32 33.53
C LEU A 537 5.64 17.29 34.77
N LEU A 538 5.04 18.43 35.10
CA LEU A 538 4.00 18.48 36.14
C LEU A 538 2.64 18.25 35.50
N VAL A 539 1.88 17.30 36.03
CA VAL A 539 0.51 16.96 35.65
C VAL A 539 -0.43 17.35 36.79
N PRO A 540 -0.84 18.63 36.87
CA PRO A 540 -1.81 19.11 37.85
C PRO A 540 -3.19 18.49 37.62
N TRP A 541 -3.82 17.99 38.68
CA TRP A 541 -5.12 17.32 38.61
C TRP A 541 -6.04 17.69 39.79
N PRO A 542 -7.38 17.81 39.60
CA PRO A 542 -8.12 17.72 38.35
C PRO A 542 -8.03 19.00 37.52
N THR A 543 -8.18 18.86 36.20
CA THR A 543 -8.26 20.01 35.28
C THR A 543 -9.68 20.54 35.15
N ARG A 544 -9.81 21.83 34.85
CA ARG A 544 -11.10 22.49 34.56
C ARG A 544 -11.08 23.07 33.14
N PRO A 545 -12.23 23.19 32.46
CA PRO A 545 -12.30 23.93 31.20
C PRO A 545 -11.74 25.36 31.36
N GLY A 546 -10.91 25.80 30.43
CA GLY A 546 -10.20 27.08 30.48
C GLY A 546 -10.49 28.01 29.29
N ALA A 547 -11.47 27.70 28.44
CA ALA A 547 -11.76 28.45 27.22
C ALA A 547 -12.12 29.92 27.50
N GLU A 548 -12.95 30.18 28.52
CA GLU A 548 -13.30 31.56 28.90
C GLU A 548 -12.12 32.31 29.53
N ASP A 549 -11.29 31.62 30.32
CA ASP A 549 -10.09 32.20 30.90
C ASP A 549 -9.11 32.60 29.79
N LEU A 550 -8.98 31.79 28.74
CA LEU A 550 -8.18 32.10 27.56
C LEU A 550 -8.69 33.34 26.84
N ALA A 551 -9.99 33.41 26.55
CA ALA A 551 -10.58 34.57 25.87
C ALA A 551 -10.33 35.87 26.66
N ARG A 552 -10.51 35.83 27.99
CA ARG A 552 -10.20 36.97 28.87
C ARG A 552 -8.71 37.31 28.88
N ALA A 553 -7.83 36.31 28.95
CA ALA A 553 -6.39 36.53 28.98
C ALA A 553 -5.85 37.17 27.70
N VAL A 554 -6.38 36.73 26.55
CA VAL A 554 -6.05 37.30 25.24
C VAL A 554 -6.51 38.75 25.14
N ALA A 555 -7.73 39.04 25.56
CA ALA A 555 -8.25 40.42 25.58
C ALA A 555 -7.46 41.33 26.53
N ALA A 556 -7.20 40.88 27.76
CA ALA A 556 -6.44 41.64 28.76
C ALA A 556 -5.00 41.90 28.32
N THR A 557 -4.36 40.90 27.70
CA THR A 557 -2.99 41.02 27.19
C THR A 557 -2.93 41.95 25.99
N GLY A 558 -3.83 41.79 25.01
CA GLY A 558 -3.85 42.63 23.80
C GLY A 558 -4.15 44.10 24.06
N ALA A 559 -4.81 44.42 25.17
CA ALA A 559 -5.07 45.79 25.61
C ALA A 559 -3.87 46.47 26.31
N ALA A 560 -2.81 45.72 26.65
CA ALA A 560 -1.61 46.30 27.24
C ALA A 560 -0.80 47.00 26.14
N GLY A 561 -0.46 48.29 26.31
CA GLY A 561 0.17 49.09 25.25
C GLY A 561 1.49 48.51 24.72
N GLN A 562 2.62 48.98 25.27
CA GLN A 562 3.95 48.42 24.95
C GLN A 562 4.31 47.34 25.96
N ILE A 563 5.02 46.31 25.51
CA ILE A 563 5.54 45.22 26.35
C ILE A 563 6.95 44.86 25.94
N THR A 564 7.72 44.35 26.91
CA THR A 564 9.01 43.71 26.66
C THR A 564 8.83 42.20 26.75
N VAL A 565 9.16 41.46 25.68
CA VAL A 565 9.13 40.00 25.65
C VAL A 565 10.56 39.48 25.69
N TYR A 566 10.89 38.72 26.73
CA TYR A 566 12.13 37.98 26.85
C TYR A 566 11.92 36.56 26.33
N GLU A 567 12.43 36.27 25.13
CA GLU A 567 12.25 34.97 24.47
C GLU A 567 13.55 34.16 24.46
N SER A 568 13.46 32.87 24.75
CA SER A 568 14.52 31.90 24.47
C SER A 568 13.97 30.69 23.72
N VAL A 569 14.75 30.19 22.77
CA VAL A 569 14.35 29.10 21.86
C VAL A 569 15.45 28.05 21.82
N THR A 570 15.07 26.77 21.89
CA THR A 570 16.01 25.65 21.70
C THR A 570 15.39 24.51 20.93
N SER A 571 16.22 23.83 20.14
CA SER A 571 15.91 22.55 19.48
C SER A 571 16.60 21.36 20.16
N ASP A 572 17.36 21.61 21.22
CA ASP A 572 18.04 20.57 22.01
C ASP A 572 18.04 20.99 23.49
N SER A 573 17.03 20.52 24.23
CA SER A 573 16.86 20.90 25.64
C SER A 573 18.00 20.42 26.53
N ALA A 574 18.79 19.43 26.11
CA ALA A 574 19.97 18.98 26.84
C ALA A 574 21.10 20.02 26.82
N SER A 575 21.08 20.96 25.86
CA SER A 575 22.04 22.06 25.75
C SER A 575 21.57 23.37 26.43
N GLY A 576 20.33 23.40 26.93
CA GLY A 576 19.69 24.60 27.47
C GLY A 576 19.07 25.51 26.40
N ALA A 577 18.35 26.54 26.85
CA ALA A 577 17.62 27.48 25.98
C ALA A 577 18.45 28.70 25.53
N GLY A 578 19.68 28.86 26.02
CA GLY A 578 20.47 30.08 25.87
C GLY A 578 19.95 31.25 26.72
N ALA A 579 20.60 32.41 26.61
CA ALA A 579 20.14 33.63 27.27
C ALA A 579 18.93 34.22 26.51
N PRO A 580 17.89 34.71 27.20
CA PRO A 580 16.72 35.26 26.54
C PRO A 580 17.05 36.57 25.81
N THR A 581 16.43 36.76 24.65
CA THR A 581 16.53 37.98 23.85
C THR A 581 15.34 38.89 24.16
N PRO A 582 15.57 40.17 24.54
CA PRO A 582 14.49 41.12 24.74
C PRO A 582 13.96 41.63 23.39
N LEU A 583 12.63 41.70 23.28
CA LEU A 583 11.92 42.25 22.14
C LEU A 583 10.93 43.30 22.67
N GLU A 584 11.04 44.53 22.19
CA GLU A 584 10.09 45.61 22.47
C GLU A 584 9.04 45.64 21.37
N LEU A 585 7.77 45.40 21.72
CA LEU A 585 6.65 45.40 20.77
C LEU A 585 5.33 45.75 21.44
N SER A 586 4.32 46.11 20.65
CA SER A 586 2.96 46.28 21.19
C SER A 586 2.35 44.93 21.56
N ALA A 587 1.55 44.87 22.63
CA ALA A 587 0.93 43.61 23.02
C ALA A 587 -0.13 43.13 22.02
N GLU A 588 -0.80 44.05 21.33
CA GLU A 588 -1.71 43.72 20.22
C GLU A 588 -0.97 42.96 19.11
N PHE A 589 0.21 43.45 18.70
CA PHE A 589 1.03 42.77 17.71
C PHE A 589 1.50 41.42 18.24
N PHE A 590 1.99 41.34 19.49
CA PHE A 590 2.40 40.09 20.12
C PHE A 590 1.30 39.03 20.06
N VAL A 591 0.09 39.38 20.53
CA VAL A 591 -1.07 38.48 20.56
C VAL A 591 -1.48 38.04 19.17
N SER A 592 -1.43 38.93 18.17
CA SER A 592 -1.79 38.61 16.79
C SER A 592 -0.92 37.51 16.16
N GLN A 593 0.30 37.31 16.66
CA GLN A 593 1.23 36.28 16.17
C GLN A 593 1.08 34.94 16.90
N GLN A 594 0.19 34.83 17.89
CA GLN A 594 0.05 33.61 18.69
C GLN A 594 -0.98 32.64 18.10
N PRO A 595 -0.80 31.32 18.28
CA PRO A 595 -1.81 30.32 17.90
C PRO A 595 -3.18 30.54 18.55
N TYR A 596 -3.21 31.24 19.68
CA TYR A 596 -4.43 31.56 20.43
C TYR A 596 -4.98 32.96 20.15
N ALA A 597 -4.49 33.68 19.12
CA ALA A 597 -4.86 35.07 18.84
C ALA A 597 -6.38 35.34 18.82
N ALA A 598 -7.18 34.36 18.41
CA ALA A 598 -8.65 34.44 18.38
C ALA A 598 -9.32 34.28 19.77
N GLY A 599 -8.57 34.21 20.86
CA GLY A 599 -9.10 33.94 22.20
C GLY A 599 -9.62 32.51 22.39
N SER A 600 -9.21 31.58 21.52
CA SER A 600 -9.68 30.19 21.53
C SER A 600 -8.56 29.22 21.16
N ALA A 601 -8.65 27.99 21.69
CA ALA A 601 -7.78 26.87 21.36
C ALA A 601 -8.58 25.57 21.33
N PRO A 602 -8.19 24.56 20.53
CA PRO A 602 -8.91 23.28 20.43
C PRO A 602 -8.99 22.54 21.76
N GLN A 603 -7.92 22.62 22.54
CA GLN A 603 -7.89 22.20 23.93
C GLN A 603 -7.45 23.40 24.75
N ALA A 604 -8.25 23.78 25.74
CA ALA A 604 -7.94 24.84 26.68
C ALA A 604 -8.42 24.42 28.06
N VAL A 605 -7.47 24.18 28.97
CA VAL A 605 -7.78 23.82 30.35
C VAL A 605 -7.07 24.73 31.33
N ARG A 606 -7.79 25.09 32.39
CA ARG A 606 -7.22 25.73 33.56
C ARG A 606 -6.62 24.67 34.47
N VAL A 607 -5.38 24.88 34.86
CA VAL A 607 -4.68 24.06 35.84
C VAL A 607 -4.53 24.82 37.14
N SER A 608 -4.89 24.18 38.25
CA SER A 608 -4.74 24.75 39.59
C SER A 608 -3.43 24.24 40.16
N SER A 609 -2.44 25.13 40.33
CA SER A 609 -1.20 24.78 41.03
C SER A 609 -1.21 25.33 42.45
N GLY A 610 -0.45 24.70 43.36
CA GLY A 610 -0.35 25.13 44.77
C GLY A 610 0.20 26.54 44.98
N SER A 611 0.72 27.20 43.92
CA SER A 611 1.31 28.55 43.98
C SER A 611 0.30 29.70 43.90
N GLY A 612 -0.99 29.43 43.67
CA GLY A 612 -2.03 30.45 43.56
C GLY A 612 -2.06 31.23 42.25
N ALA A 613 -1.09 31.04 41.34
CA ALA A 613 -1.11 31.61 39.99
C ALA A 613 -2.10 30.86 39.08
N THR A 614 -2.85 31.59 38.25
CA THR A 614 -3.74 30.96 37.25
C THR A 614 -2.91 30.54 36.05
N ARG A 615 -2.96 29.26 35.69
CA ARG A 615 -2.28 28.72 34.52
C ARG A 615 -3.25 28.10 33.54
N LEU A 616 -2.99 28.29 32.25
CA LEU A 616 -3.76 27.70 31.15
C LEU A 616 -2.86 26.79 30.33
N ALA A 617 -3.30 25.56 30.12
CA ALA A 617 -2.66 24.63 29.20
C ALA A 617 -3.49 24.54 27.93
N LEU A 618 -2.85 24.81 26.79
CA LEU A 618 -3.46 24.85 25.47
C LEU A 618 -2.86 23.77 24.59
N GLY A 619 -3.71 23.16 23.76
CA GLY A 619 -3.31 22.08 22.86
C GLY A 619 -3.83 22.32 21.45
N TYR A 620 -2.93 22.18 20.48
CA TYR A 620 -3.21 22.19 19.05
C TYR A 620 -2.74 20.86 18.45
N PRO A 621 -3.47 19.76 18.67
CA PRO A 621 -3.00 18.41 18.34
C PRO A 621 -2.66 18.23 16.86
N ALA A 622 -3.38 18.91 15.96
CA ALA A 622 -3.13 18.86 14.52
C ALA A 622 -1.77 19.43 14.13
N ALA A 623 -1.30 20.46 14.84
CA ALA A 623 0.02 21.05 14.64
C ALA A 623 1.10 20.40 15.52
N SER A 624 0.71 19.46 16.39
CA SER A 624 1.56 18.93 17.47
C SER A 624 2.17 20.03 18.34
N ILE A 625 1.40 21.10 18.58
CA ILE A 625 1.80 22.22 19.42
C ILE A 625 1.08 22.12 20.77
N SER A 626 1.82 22.35 21.85
CA SER A 626 1.29 22.51 23.20
C SER A 626 1.81 23.81 23.80
N MET A 627 0.97 24.52 24.57
CA MET A 627 1.36 25.77 25.21
C MET A 627 0.95 25.77 26.68
N LEU A 628 1.79 26.37 27.53
CA LEU A 628 1.48 26.64 28.93
C LEU A 628 1.60 28.14 29.19
N LEU A 629 0.51 28.75 29.65
CA LEU A 629 0.43 30.17 29.97
C LEU A 629 0.32 30.36 31.47
N THR A 630 0.99 31.37 32.01
CA THR A 630 0.80 31.86 33.39
C THR A 630 0.20 33.26 33.35
N LEU A 631 -0.84 33.48 34.14
CA LEU A 631 -1.56 34.75 34.21
C LEU A 631 -1.25 35.51 35.50
N ASP A 632 -1.15 36.83 35.41
CA ASP A 632 -1.10 37.72 36.57
C ASP A 632 -2.48 37.93 37.21
N LYS A 633 -2.55 38.75 38.26
CA LYS A 633 -3.81 39.09 38.94
C LYS A 633 -4.79 39.88 38.08
N ALA A 634 -4.31 40.59 37.05
CA ALA A 634 -5.12 41.31 36.08
C ALA A 634 -5.57 40.40 34.92
N GLY A 635 -5.18 39.12 34.92
CA GLY A 635 -5.49 38.16 33.87
C GLY A 635 -4.60 38.27 32.63
N ARG A 636 -3.52 39.06 32.67
CA ARG A 636 -2.57 39.22 31.56
C ARG A 636 -1.55 38.07 31.56
N ILE A 637 -1.07 37.69 30.38
CA ILE A 637 -0.10 36.60 30.21
C ILE A 637 1.29 37.09 30.61
N THR A 638 1.91 36.46 31.60
CA THR A 638 3.24 36.83 32.12
C THR A 638 4.34 35.86 31.70
N ASP A 639 4.01 34.58 31.58
CA ASP A 639 4.90 33.56 31.07
C ASP A 639 4.19 32.69 30.05
N GLU A 640 4.88 32.32 28.99
CA GLU A 640 4.45 31.35 27.99
C GLU A 640 5.55 30.32 27.75
N THR A 641 5.17 29.05 27.68
CA THR A 641 6.01 27.98 27.15
C THR A 641 5.28 27.33 25.99
N LEU A 642 5.82 27.46 24.78
CA LEU A 642 5.32 26.80 23.56
C LEU A 642 6.26 25.66 23.21
N THR A 643 5.70 24.48 22.94
CA THR A 643 6.43 23.34 22.40
C THR A 643 5.83 22.95 21.06
N ASP A 644 6.66 22.86 20.03
CA ASP A 644 6.34 22.27 18.73
C ASP A 644 7.16 20.97 18.53
N PRO A 645 7.03 20.24 17.40
CA PRO A 645 7.74 18.99 17.17
C PRO A 645 9.27 19.03 17.32
N SER A 646 9.89 20.20 17.20
CA SER A 646 11.34 20.38 17.14
C SER A 646 11.88 21.56 17.96
N HIS A 647 11.03 22.39 18.55
CA HIS A 647 11.40 23.58 19.29
C HIS A 647 10.67 23.67 20.62
N LEU A 648 11.39 24.16 21.61
CA LEU A 648 10.87 24.64 22.88
C LEU A 648 11.14 26.14 22.94
N VAL A 649 10.06 26.93 23.04
CA VAL A 649 10.10 28.38 23.14
C VAL A 649 9.56 28.77 24.50
N THR A 650 10.32 29.57 25.25
CA THR A 650 9.89 30.14 26.52
C THR A 650 9.95 31.66 26.44
N ARG A 651 8.86 32.31 26.86
CA ARG A 651 8.69 33.75 26.82
C ARG A 651 8.28 34.26 28.17
N ARG A 652 8.93 35.33 28.63
CA ARG A 652 8.49 36.12 29.78
C ARG A 652 8.11 37.51 29.32
N ILE A 653 6.90 37.95 29.65
CA ILE A 653 6.32 39.22 29.23
C ILE A 653 6.36 40.18 30.41
N VAL A 654 6.98 41.34 30.21
CA VAL A 654 7.04 42.41 31.19
C VAL A 654 6.19 43.57 30.69
N TYR A 655 5.29 44.02 31.56
CA TYR A 655 4.41 45.15 31.32
C TYR A 655 5.01 46.41 31.97
N PRO A 656 4.91 47.59 31.34
CA PRO A 656 5.47 48.84 31.87
C PRO A 656 4.85 49.29 33.20
N ASP A 657 3.67 48.78 33.55
CA ASP A 657 3.00 49.08 34.80
C ASP A 657 3.41 48.08 35.89
N HIS A 658 4.51 48.38 36.60
CA HIS A 658 4.74 48.08 38.02
C HIS A 658 6.13 48.60 38.46
N ASP A 659 6.17 49.86 38.91
CA ASP A 659 6.74 50.18 40.22
C ASP A 659 5.63 50.06 41.28
#